data_AF-A0AA43L0Z4-F1
#
_entry.id   AF-A0AA43L0Z4-F1
#
_cell.length_a   1.000
_cell.length_b   1.000
_cell.length_c   1.000
_cell.angle_alpha   90.00
_cell.angle_beta   90.00
_cell.angle_gamma   90.00
#
_symmetry.space_group_name_H-M   'P 1'
#
loop_
_entity.id
_entity.type
_entity.pdbx_description
1 polymer ?
#
loop_
_entity_poly.entity_id
_entity_poly.type
_entity_poly.pdbx_seq_one_letter_code
_entity_poly.pdbx_strand_id
1 'polypeptide(L)'
;MKTKYTFWELINTYKIEIPKIQRDYAQGRNEPAINKIASDFLDDLIDSIQNNDELNLDFVYGKIENDLLIPLDGQQRLTTLFLLHWYIALKENRLDGATKQTLVRFTYETRISSHDFCARLVADAIQYNTVTDKISTEITDSKWYFLSWKTDPTVAAMLNMLDLIHTKLKDIDQPLFDNLVNSPNITFSFLPLDKFKLTDELYIKMNARGLPLTEFENFKAKFSVYLTDIREKSKLDNDWLDIFWNMEKNGDTPVSTENVDKRFFNFFKNITLNFYVEQHEIDKNLIDNYDLFDIYTSVYQQQEYVDRIVQILDGLTSYDDSNYVFRKFLSSKLDYADRLHFYSLGFFFTIFGQLIPENQEHYDRWMRVTSNLINNTRIESPKEYENAIRSLQELSKNISDIYSYISISHDTIRYFARLQRDEESLKARLILEDSRWENLFIQLEQHPYFDGQIGFALKYSHNENSGYSQQSFENYSRKLSALFSDPFKENHDFLFQRALLVKGDYLPKVGDGDNYTFCIFEEALRTKLENWRKVFNDSSLSFILKELLDDIDPDNIFGSLSAIIENHTVSDWRKIIIENPEDIVYCLYRQIRMYRDGKIFLLSKSQMNGAHKELFSWDLFRKKYEDSTYPPFTNGIWYWPSTSFDPPCMVLDTYNYYGREYAIDIYHETKHTYKLRFYDRECNKPSAKIQEMLEQLGFDKENRIQLQKNEIEEKIIEICEVLSQLKKG
;
A
#
# COMPACT_ATOMS: atom_id res chain seq x y z
N MET A 1 13.15 40.71 40.68
CA MET A 1 11.94 41.18 39.95
C MET A 1 10.75 40.45 40.55
N LYS A 2 9.64 41.16 40.78
CA LYS A 2 8.39 40.53 41.21
C LYS A 2 7.99 39.48 40.16
N THR A 3 7.77 38.24 40.58
CA THR A 3 7.40 37.12 39.69
C THR A 3 5.90 36.87 39.69
N LYS A 4 5.22 37.08 40.82
CA LYS A 4 3.76 36.95 40.97
C LYS A 4 3.05 38.29 40.69
N TYR A 5 2.05 38.26 39.82
CA TYR A 5 1.20 39.40 39.49
C TYR A 5 -0.26 39.02 39.65
N THR A 6 -1.10 39.96 40.06
CA THR A 6 -2.55 39.85 39.86
C THR A 6 -2.93 40.37 38.48
N PHE A 7 -4.13 40.05 38.01
CA PHE A 7 -4.67 40.66 36.78
C PHE A 7 -4.71 42.19 36.90
N TRP A 8 -5.14 42.72 38.04
CA TRP A 8 -5.27 44.15 38.27
C TRP A 8 -3.92 44.88 38.23
N GLU A 9 -2.88 44.29 38.81
CA GLU A 9 -1.53 44.85 38.72
C GLU A 9 -1.00 44.82 37.28
N LEU A 10 -1.25 43.73 36.56
CA LEU A 10 -0.76 43.55 35.19
C LEU A 10 -1.40 44.56 34.22
N ILE A 11 -2.72 44.73 34.26
CA ILE A 11 -3.46 45.64 33.37
C ILE A 11 -3.21 47.12 33.70
N ASN A 12 -2.90 47.46 34.96
CA ASN A 12 -2.46 48.81 35.32
C ASN A 12 -1.04 49.11 34.84
N THR A 13 -0.18 48.09 34.77
CA THR A 13 1.20 48.23 34.30
C THR A 13 1.26 48.29 32.78
N TYR A 14 0.57 47.39 32.07
CA TYR A 14 0.64 47.25 30.61
C TYR A 14 -0.74 47.34 29.98
N LYS A 15 -0.83 47.81 28.74
CA LYS A 15 -2.01 47.57 27.89
C LYS A 15 -1.95 46.10 27.45
N ILE A 16 -3.00 45.32 27.67
CA ILE A 16 -3.03 43.90 27.28
C ILE A 16 -3.77 43.78 25.96
N GLU A 17 -3.11 43.23 24.94
CA GLU A 17 -3.67 43.10 23.60
C GLU A 17 -3.50 41.67 23.09
N ILE A 18 -4.62 40.94 22.98
CA ILE A 18 -4.60 39.55 22.49
C ILE A 18 -4.30 39.56 20.97
N PRO A 19 -3.19 38.93 20.52
CA PRO A 19 -2.70 39.08 19.14
C PRO A 19 -3.49 38.28 18.11
N LYS A 20 -3.38 38.67 16.84
CA LYS A 20 -4.08 38.07 15.69
C LYS A 20 -3.91 36.55 15.53
N ILE A 21 -2.71 36.05 15.81
CA ILE A 21 -2.34 34.65 15.55
C ILE A 21 -2.92 33.68 16.60
N GLN A 22 -3.65 34.20 17.59
CA GLN A 22 -4.25 33.44 18.68
C GLN A 22 -5.69 33.01 18.40
N ARG A 23 -6.09 31.91 19.04
CA ARG A 23 -7.42 31.28 18.86
C ARG A 23 -8.54 32.13 19.45
N ASP A 24 -9.78 31.83 19.02
CA ASP A 24 -11.00 32.32 19.68
C ASP A 24 -10.97 32.11 21.19
N TYR A 25 -11.75 32.90 21.92
CA TYR A 25 -12.02 32.60 23.33
C TYR A 25 -12.79 31.27 23.46
N ALA A 26 -12.07 30.19 23.76
CA ALA A 26 -12.56 28.82 23.76
C ALA A 26 -13.19 28.44 25.10
N GLN A 27 -12.68 28.97 26.21
CA GLN A 27 -13.15 28.64 27.56
C GLN A 27 -14.61 29.09 27.79
N GLY A 28 -15.07 30.10 27.05
CA GLY A 28 -16.45 30.58 27.10
C GLY A 28 -17.40 29.94 26.08
N ARG A 29 -16.99 28.95 25.28
CA ARG A 29 -17.88 28.38 24.24
C ARG A 29 -19.10 27.70 24.86
N ASN A 30 -20.25 27.89 24.22
CA ASN A 30 -21.52 27.29 24.66
C ASN A 30 -21.63 25.82 24.23
N GLU A 31 -20.79 24.97 24.83
CA GLU A 31 -20.79 23.52 24.65
C GLU A 31 -20.85 22.84 26.03
N PRO A 32 -21.62 21.74 26.22
CA PRO A 32 -21.82 21.14 27.54
C PRO A 32 -20.53 20.75 28.28
N ALA A 33 -19.55 20.18 27.56
CA ALA A 33 -18.27 19.77 28.14
C ALA A 33 -17.42 20.98 28.57
N ILE A 34 -17.43 22.05 27.77
CA ILE A 34 -16.67 23.28 28.04
C ILE A 34 -17.32 24.06 29.19
N ASN A 35 -18.66 24.19 29.20
CA ASN A 35 -19.39 24.85 30.28
C ASN A 35 -19.12 24.21 31.64
N LYS A 36 -18.93 22.88 31.70
CA LYS A 36 -18.55 22.19 32.94
C LYS A 36 -17.16 22.62 33.42
N ILE A 37 -16.15 22.56 32.54
CA ILE A 37 -14.77 22.96 32.86
C ILE A 37 -14.71 24.44 33.25
N ALA A 38 -15.42 25.31 32.52
CA ALA A 38 -15.52 26.73 32.83
C ALA A 38 -16.20 26.97 34.18
N SER A 39 -17.25 26.22 34.50
CA SER A 39 -17.93 26.28 35.79
C SER A 39 -17.00 25.91 36.93
N ASP A 40 -16.29 24.77 36.83
CA ASP A 40 -15.36 24.32 37.85
C ASP A 40 -14.24 25.35 38.08
N PHE A 41 -13.69 25.93 37.00
CA PHE A 41 -12.70 26.99 37.09
C PHE A 41 -13.23 28.28 37.73
N LEU A 42 -14.48 28.65 37.45
CA LEU A 42 -15.12 29.80 38.10
C LEU A 42 -15.37 29.54 39.59
N ASP A 43 -15.68 28.30 39.99
CA ASP A 43 -15.81 27.94 41.40
C ASP A 43 -14.48 28.17 42.15
N ASP A 44 -13.36 27.67 41.60
CA ASP A 44 -12.03 27.91 42.19
C ASP A 44 -11.71 29.41 42.34
N LEU A 45 -12.02 30.21 41.31
CA LEU A 45 -11.80 31.66 41.33
C LEU A 45 -12.68 32.34 42.38
N ILE A 46 -13.97 32.01 42.43
CA ILE A 46 -14.93 32.61 43.35
C ILE A 46 -14.58 32.24 44.78
N ASP A 47 -14.32 30.97 45.08
CA ASP A 47 -13.94 30.50 46.41
C ASP A 47 -12.69 31.23 46.93
N SER A 48 -11.67 31.40 46.07
CA SER A 48 -10.47 32.18 46.41
C SER A 48 -10.79 33.64 46.76
N ILE A 49 -11.68 34.29 46.00
CA ILE A 49 -12.08 35.69 46.26
C ILE A 49 -12.92 35.80 47.53
N GLN A 50 -13.82 34.84 47.79
CA GLN A 50 -14.69 34.84 48.96
C GLN A 50 -13.93 34.61 50.25
N ASN A 51 -12.99 33.66 50.25
CA ASN A 51 -12.25 33.23 51.44
C ASN A 51 -10.90 33.94 51.61
N ASN A 52 -10.50 34.73 50.61
CA ASN A 52 -9.19 35.39 50.54
C ASN A 52 -8.02 34.39 50.57
N ASP A 53 -8.23 33.24 49.91
CA ASP A 53 -7.24 32.17 49.75
C ASP A 53 -6.37 32.43 48.52
N GLU A 54 -5.09 32.04 48.61
CA GLU A 54 -4.15 32.17 47.49
C GLU A 54 -4.41 31.10 46.42
N LEU A 55 -4.82 31.55 45.23
CA LEU A 55 -4.95 30.76 44.02
C LEU A 55 -3.90 31.20 43.00
N ASN A 56 -3.05 30.27 42.59
CA ASN A 56 -2.07 30.51 41.53
C ASN A 56 -2.55 29.91 40.21
N LEU A 57 -2.70 30.75 39.19
CA LEU A 57 -3.13 30.38 37.84
C LEU A 57 -1.94 30.04 36.92
N ASP A 58 -0.90 29.46 37.51
CA ASP A 58 0.38 29.11 36.90
C ASP A 58 1.05 30.31 36.20
N PHE A 59 1.25 30.23 34.89
CA PHE A 59 2.08 31.14 34.13
C PHE A 59 1.30 31.94 33.10
N VAL A 60 1.72 33.19 32.89
CA VAL A 60 1.34 34.03 31.75
C VAL A 60 2.62 34.45 31.04
N TYR A 61 2.69 34.21 29.74
CA TYR A 61 3.85 34.51 28.91
C TYR A 61 3.49 35.57 27.87
N GLY A 62 4.35 36.55 27.66
CA GLY A 62 4.09 37.55 26.63
C GLY A 62 5.30 38.40 26.28
N LYS A 63 5.19 39.04 25.12
CA LYS A 63 6.13 40.03 24.61
C LYS A 63 5.73 41.41 25.13
N ILE A 64 6.70 42.25 25.52
CA ILE A 64 6.43 43.63 25.91
C ILE A 64 7.02 44.57 24.86
N GLU A 65 6.17 45.41 24.28
CA GLU A 65 6.58 46.46 23.35
C GLU A 65 5.93 47.79 23.72
N ASN A 66 6.69 48.82 24.09
CA ASN A 66 6.16 50.17 24.37
C ASN A 66 4.91 50.18 25.29
N ASP A 67 5.01 49.56 26.47
CA ASP A 67 3.91 49.38 27.45
C ASP A 67 2.72 48.53 26.98
N LEU A 68 2.83 47.87 25.81
CA LEU A 68 1.90 46.87 25.30
C LEU A 68 2.39 45.47 25.66
N LEU A 69 1.56 44.70 26.37
CA LEU A 69 1.74 43.28 26.59
C LEU A 69 0.94 42.50 25.55
N ILE A 70 1.66 41.74 24.73
CA ILE A 70 1.10 40.78 23.78
C ILE A 70 1.27 39.37 24.36
N PRO A 71 0.23 38.77 24.98
CA PRO A 71 0.34 37.44 25.55
C PRO A 71 0.49 36.39 24.44
N LEU A 72 1.47 35.51 24.62
CA LEU A 72 1.66 34.31 23.80
C LEU A 72 0.99 33.08 24.41
N ASP A 73 0.81 33.07 25.73
CA ASP A 73 0.02 32.07 26.46
C ASP A 73 -0.63 32.70 27.71
N GLY A 74 -1.76 32.12 28.13
CA GLY A 74 -2.58 32.64 29.24
C GLY A 74 -3.73 33.57 28.80
N GLN A 75 -3.90 33.79 27.50
CA GLN A 75 -4.99 34.62 26.96
C GLN A 75 -6.39 34.25 27.44
N GLN A 76 -6.73 32.95 27.51
CA GLN A 76 -8.05 32.50 27.96
C GLN A 76 -8.28 32.87 29.42
N ARG A 77 -7.26 32.68 30.28
CA ARG A 77 -7.29 33.08 31.70
C ARG A 77 -7.44 34.60 31.84
N LEU A 78 -6.66 35.38 31.07
CA LEU A 78 -6.74 36.84 31.07
C LEU A 78 -8.12 37.36 30.62
N THR A 79 -8.70 36.77 29.58
CA THR A 79 -10.06 37.12 29.13
C THR A 79 -11.11 36.78 30.20
N THR A 80 -11.05 35.61 30.82
CA THR A 80 -11.96 35.24 31.91
C THR A 80 -11.83 36.20 33.10
N LEU A 81 -10.61 36.56 33.50
CA LEU A 81 -10.37 37.51 34.58
C LEU A 81 -10.88 38.91 34.23
N PHE A 82 -10.68 39.38 33.00
CA PHE A 82 -11.24 40.65 32.52
C PHE A 82 -12.77 40.68 32.68
N LEU A 83 -13.47 39.64 32.21
CA LEU A 83 -14.93 39.54 32.32
C LEU A 83 -15.41 39.47 33.77
N LEU A 84 -14.69 38.73 34.62
CA LEU A 84 -15.00 38.61 36.05
C LEU A 84 -14.86 39.95 36.79
N HIS A 85 -13.77 40.69 36.54
CA HIS A 85 -13.57 42.02 37.12
C HIS A 85 -14.63 43.01 36.65
N TRP A 86 -14.99 42.97 35.36
CA TRP A 86 -16.05 43.81 34.82
C TRP A 86 -17.41 43.50 35.48
N TYR A 87 -17.77 42.21 35.60
CA TYR A 87 -19.06 41.80 36.19
C TYR A 87 -19.17 42.22 37.67
N ILE A 88 -18.14 41.95 38.48
CA ILE A 88 -18.16 42.30 39.91
C ILE A 88 -18.19 43.83 40.09
N ALA A 89 -17.41 44.57 39.29
CA ALA A 89 -17.45 46.04 39.31
C ALA A 89 -18.85 46.57 38.95
N LEU A 90 -19.52 45.96 37.98
CA LEU A 90 -20.88 46.33 37.58
C LEU A 90 -21.88 46.04 38.71
N LYS A 91 -21.84 44.85 39.29
CA LYS A 91 -22.76 44.40 40.35
C LYS A 91 -22.65 45.25 41.61
N GLU A 92 -21.44 45.59 42.04
CA GLU A 92 -21.18 46.34 43.26
C GLU A 92 -21.21 47.87 43.06
N ASN A 93 -21.61 48.34 41.87
CA ASN A 93 -21.62 49.75 41.50
C ASN A 93 -20.23 50.44 41.66
N ARG A 94 -19.18 49.69 41.32
CA ARG A 94 -17.76 50.10 41.35
C ARG A 94 -17.15 50.30 39.96
N LEU A 95 -17.95 50.19 38.90
CA LEU A 95 -17.57 50.50 37.51
C LEU A 95 -17.52 52.03 37.27
N ASP A 96 -16.77 52.73 38.13
CA ASP A 96 -16.57 54.17 38.10
C ASP A 96 -15.54 54.60 37.02
N GLY A 97 -15.25 55.90 36.94
CA GLY A 97 -14.31 56.44 35.95
C GLY A 97 -12.90 55.86 36.04
N ALA A 98 -12.41 55.54 37.25
CA ALA A 98 -11.08 54.99 37.44
C ALA A 98 -11.03 53.52 37.03
N THR A 99 -12.02 52.73 37.47
CA THR A 99 -12.18 51.32 37.07
C THR A 99 -12.32 51.17 35.56
N LYS A 100 -13.10 52.04 34.90
CA LYS A 100 -13.24 52.04 33.44
C LYS A 100 -11.92 52.36 32.73
N GLN A 101 -11.14 53.33 33.23
CA GLN A 101 -9.84 53.67 32.66
C GLN A 101 -8.82 52.52 32.76
N THR A 102 -8.93 51.69 33.79
CA THR A 102 -8.10 50.49 33.92
C THR A 102 -8.58 49.37 32.99
N LEU A 103 -9.86 49.02 33.01
CA LEU A 103 -10.40 47.88 32.23
C LEU A 103 -10.33 48.09 30.72
N VAL A 104 -10.44 49.32 30.21
CA VAL A 104 -10.33 49.62 28.77
C VAL A 104 -8.93 49.34 28.19
N ARG A 105 -7.93 49.10 29.06
CA ARG A 105 -6.57 48.70 28.66
C ARG A 105 -6.47 47.23 28.24
N PHE A 106 -7.55 46.45 28.33
CA PHE A 106 -7.65 45.09 27.79
C PHE A 106 -8.38 45.10 26.44
N THR A 107 -7.77 44.55 25.38
CA THR A 107 -8.35 44.53 24.03
C THR A 107 -7.87 43.37 23.16
N TYR A 108 -8.43 43.25 21.95
CA TYR A 108 -8.04 42.31 20.89
C TYR A 108 -7.54 43.08 19.66
N GLU A 109 -6.46 42.62 19.01
CA GLU A 109 -5.77 43.40 17.95
C GLU A 109 -6.55 43.56 16.64
N THR A 110 -7.10 42.48 16.06
CA THR A 110 -7.51 42.48 14.62
C THR A 110 -8.93 42.01 14.34
N ARG A 111 -9.72 41.69 15.36
CA ARG A 111 -11.16 41.47 15.20
C ARG A 111 -11.90 42.72 15.60
N ILE A 112 -12.29 43.51 14.60
CA ILE A 112 -13.05 44.76 14.80
C ILE A 112 -14.22 44.50 15.75
N SER A 113 -14.94 43.38 15.58
CA SER A 113 -16.03 42.97 16.47
C SER A 113 -15.61 42.75 17.93
N SER A 114 -14.59 41.92 18.21
CA SER A 114 -14.17 41.63 19.59
C SER A 114 -13.47 42.84 20.25
N HIS A 115 -12.66 43.58 19.49
CA HIS A 115 -12.03 44.83 19.89
C HIS A 115 -13.08 45.86 20.33
N ASP A 116 -14.05 46.14 19.45
CA ASP A 116 -15.08 47.14 19.69
C ASP A 116 -16.04 46.69 20.80
N PHE A 117 -16.34 45.39 20.87
CA PHE A 117 -17.15 44.83 21.96
C PHE A 117 -16.48 45.04 23.32
N CYS A 118 -15.20 44.67 23.50
CA CYS A 118 -14.49 44.88 24.77
C CYS A 118 -14.45 46.36 25.17
N ALA A 119 -14.18 47.26 24.22
CA ALA A 119 -14.16 48.70 24.48
C ALA A 119 -15.54 49.23 24.91
N ARG A 120 -16.61 48.84 24.20
CA ARG A 120 -17.98 49.27 24.46
C ARG A 120 -18.56 48.68 25.74
N LEU A 121 -18.23 47.42 26.04
CA LEU A 121 -18.64 46.73 27.27
C LEU A 121 -18.22 47.52 28.53
N VAL A 122 -17.02 48.11 28.52
CA VAL A 122 -16.51 48.93 29.62
C VAL A 122 -17.08 50.36 29.58
N ALA A 123 -17.11 50.98 28.40
CA ALA A 123 -17.52 52.38 28.26
C ALA A 123 -19.03 52.60 28.54
N ASP A 124 -19.86 51.80 27.88
CA ASP A 124 -21.31 51.96 27.78
C ASP A 124 -22.05 50.90 28.61
N ALA A 125 -21.59 50.69 29.85
CA ALA A 125 -22.08 49.65 30.74
C ALA A 125 -23.62 49.66 30.95
N ILE A 126 -24.20 48.46 31.02
CA ILE A 126 -25.62 48.24 31.32
C ILE A 126 -25.93 48.57 32.80
N GLN A 127 -27.21 48.60 33.17
CA GLN A 127 -27.62 48.75 34.57
C GLN A 127 -27.84 47.36 35.19
N TYR A 128 -27.10 47.02 36.24
CA TYR A 128 -27.18 45.68 36.84
C TYR A 128 -28.59 45.30 37.30
N ASN A 129 -29.35 46.27 37.82
CA ASN A 129 -30.71 46.06 38.33
C ASN A 129 -31.76 45.73 37.24
N THR A 130 -31.44 45.85 35.95
CA THR A 130 -32.34 45.43 34.86
C THR A 130 -32.12 43.96 34.48
N VAL A 131 -31.05 43.32 34.95
CA VAL A 131 -30.74 41.91 34.67
C VAL A 131 -31.71 41.01 35.42
N THR A 132 -32.51 40.23 34.69
CA THR A 132 -33.53 39.33 35.26
C THR A 132 -33.12 37.85 35.31
N ASP A 133 -32.55 37.33 34.22
CA ASP A 133 -32.16 35.92 34.10
C ASP A 133 -30.72 35.77 33.57
N LYS A 134 -30.44 36.40 32.42
CA LYS A 134 -29.12 36.38 31.77
C LYS A 134 -28.61 37.78 31.56
N ILE A 135 -27.35 38.01 31.92
CA ILE A 135 -26.69 39.30 31.69
C ILE A 135 -26.46 39.54 30.19
N SER A 136 -26.25 38.47 29.42
CA SER A 136 -26.10 38.55 27.96
C SER A 136 -27.33 39.16 27.29
N THR A 137 -28.54 38.93 27.81
CA THR A 137 -29.79 39.51 27.26
C THR A 137 -29.74 41.03 27.30
N GLU A 138 -29.43 41.62 28.45
CA GLU A 138 -29.35 43.08 28.63
C GLU A 138 -28.21 43.70 27.80
N ILE A 139 -27.07 43.01 27.70
CA ILE A 139 -25.96 43.45 26.85
C ILE A 139 -26.41 43.47 25.38
N THR A 140 -27.10 42.42 24.92
CA THR A 140 -27.54 42.32 23.52
C THR A 140 -28.69 43.27 23.16
N ASP A 141 -29.48 43.73 24.13
CA ASP A 141 -30.55 44.72 23.95
C ASP A 141 -30.05 46.17 24.01
N SER A 142 -28.77 46.38 24.34
CA SER A 142 -28.18 47.71 24.46
C SER A 142 -27.97 48.40 23.12
N LYS A 143 -28.21 49.73 23.07
CA LYS A 143 -28.09 50.55 21.84
C LYS A 143 -26.71 50.51 21.17
N TRP A 144 -25.66 50.20 21.92
CA TRP A 144 -24.28 50.12 21.42
C TRP A 144 -23.92 48.73 20.88
N TYR A 145 -24.76 47.71 21.13
CA TYR A 145 -24.48 46.35 20.70
C TYR A 145 -24.86 46.15 19.23
N PHE A 146 -23.90 45.72 18.42
CA PHE A 146 -24.16 45.40 17.01
C PHE A 146 -24.58 43.95 16.86
N LEU A 147 -25.72 43.69 16.20
CA LEU A 147 -26.27 42.34 16.03
C LEU A 147 -25.28 41.36 15.37
N SER A 148 -24.42 41.85 14.48
CA SER A 148 -23.36 41.07 13.81
C SER A 148 -22.33 40.49 14.79
N TRP A 149 -22.17 41.05 15.99
CA TRP A 149 -21.26 40.50 16.98
C TRP A 149 -21.71 39.17 17.55
N LYS A 150 -23.00 38.83 17.44
CA LYS A 150 -23.51 37.50 17.85
C LYS A 150 -22.89 36.37 17.03
N THR A 151 -22.44 36.65 15.81
CA THR A 151 -21.75 35.67 14.94
C THR A 151 -20.24 35.66 15.11
N ASP A 152 -19.67 36.56 15.92
CA ASP A 152 -18.25 36.50 16.29
C ASP A 152 -18.05 35.43 17.38
N PRO A 153 -17.26 34.37 17.14
CA PRO A 153 -17.11 33.27 18.09
C PRO A 153 -16.55 33.71 19.46
N THR A 154 -15.71 34.75 19.48
CA THR A 154 -15.13 35.26 20.73
C THR A 154 -16.16 36.08 21.51
N VAL A 155 -16.93 36.95 20.84
CA VAL A 155 -17.99 37.71 21.52
C VAL A 155 -19.09 36.76 22.03
N ALA A 156 -19.50 35.79 21.23
CA ALA A 156 -20.46 34.77 21.66
C ALA A 156 -19.98 34.00 22.90
N ALA A 157 -18.69 33.64 22.94
CA ALA A 157 -18.09 32.97 24.08
C ALA A 157 -17.97 33.88 25.32
N MET A 158 -17.66 35.17 25.15
CA MET A 158 -17.64 36.13 26.25
C MET A 158 -19.03 36.31 26.88
N LEU A 159 -20.08 36.40 26.05
CA LEU A 159 -21.46 36.49 26.52
C LEU A 159 -21.89 35.26 27.33
N ASN A 160 -21.55 34.06 26.85
CA ASN A 160 -21.83 32.82 27.58
C ASN A 160 -21.04 32.73 28.89
N MET A 161 -19.76 33.10 28.90
CA MET A 161 -18.97 33.16 30.13
C MET A 161 -19.56 34.17 31.14
N LEU A 162 -20.02 35.34 30.68
CA LEU A 162 -20.68 36.32 31.54
C LEU A 162 -21.99 35.77 32.15
N ASP A 163 -22.76 34.97 31.41
CA ASP A 163 -23.94 34.28 31.94
C ASP A 163 -23.57 33.24 33.01
N LEU A 164 -22.47 32.50 32.83
CA LEU A 164 -21.96 31.56 33.83
C LEU A 164 -21.50 32.28 35.10
N ILE A 165 -20.76 33.38 34.95
CA ILE A 165 -20.34 34.26 36.05
C ILE A 165 -21.58 34.81 36.78
N HIS A 166 -22.57 35.30 36.04
CA HIS A 166 -23.82 35.81 36.61
C HIS A 166 -24.55 34.75 37.42
N THR A 167 -24.68 33.55 36.87
CA THR A 167 -25.36 32.42 37.53
C THR A 167 -24.74 32.09 38.88
N LYS A 168 -23.41 32.15 38.99
CA LYS A 168 -22.69 31.84 40.25
C LYS A 168 -22.66 32.99 41.25
N LEU A 169 -22.60 34.24 40.78
CA LEU A 169 -22.39 35.40 41.65
C LEU A 169 -23.67 36.18 41.99
N LYS A 170 -24.79 36.00 41.29
CA LYS A 170 -26.00 36.83 41.49
C LYS A 170 -26.55 36.80 42.92
N ASP A 171 -26.46 35.64 43.59
CA ASP A 171 -27.01 35.42 44.93
C ASP A 171 -26.00 35.67 46.08
N ILE A 172 -24.81 36.20 45.77
CA ILE A 172 -23.74 36.44 46.76
C ILE A 172 -23.74 37.91 47.21
N ASP A 173 -24.17 38.23 48.42
CA ASP A 173 -24.31 39.65 48.87
C ASP A 173 -23.04 40.28 49.45
N GLN A 174 -21.97 39.51 49.67
CA GLN A 174 -20.72 40.03 50.23
C GLN A 174 -19.95 40.87 49.19
N PRO A 175 -19.27 41.96 49.60
CA PRO A 175 -18.44 42.77 48.70
C PRO A 175 -17.16 42.02 48.33
N LEU A 176 -16.91 41.85 47.04
CA LEU A 176 -15.80 41.09 46.46
C LEU A 176 -14.83 41.97 45.65
N PHE A 177 -15.24 43.17 45.20
CA PHE A 177 -14.42 43.97 44.29
C PHE A 177 -13.06 44.35 44.89
N ASP A 178 -13.03 44.73 46.17
CA ASP A 178 -11.78 45.13 46.82
C ASP A 178 -10.81 43.94 46.98
N ASN A 179 -11.30 42.70 47.09
CA ASN A 179 -10.49 41.49 47.13
C ASN A 179 -9.83 41.19 45.77
N LEU A 180 -10.47 41.57 44.65
CA LEU A 180 -9.91 41.43 43.31
C LEU A 180 -8.79 42.46 43.02
N VAL A 181 -8.96 43.66 43.56
CA VAL A 181 -8.12 44.82 43.23
C VAL A 181 -6.95 44.99 44.19
N ASN A 182 -7.16 44.76 45.48
CA ASN A 182 -6.21 45.08 46.54
C ASN A 182 -5.49 43.87 47.15
N SER A 183 -6.06 42.66 47.00
CA SER A 183 -5.51 41.43 47.58
C SER A 183 -4.84 40.55 46.52
N PRO A 184 -3.69 39.90 46.81
CA PRO A 184 -3.04 38.98 45.90
C PRO A 184 -3.68 37.58 45.95
N ASN A 185 -5.01 37.49 45.89
CA ASN A 185 -5.74 36.23 46.04
C ASN A 185 -5.64 35.40 44.76
N ILE A 186 -5.78 36.03 43.60
CA ILE A 186 -5.60 35.38 42.30
C ILE A 186 -4.33 35.89 41.66
N THR A 187 -3.30 35.04 41.62
CA THR A 187 -1.98 35.39 41.10
C THR A 187 -1.57 34.49 39.94
N PHE A 188 -0.68 34.99 39.09
CA PHE A 188 0.06 34.18 38.11
C PHE A 188 1.52 34.64 38.07
N SER A 189 2.39 33.72 37.67
CA SER A 189 3.78 34.00 37.40
C SER A 189 3.92 34.60 36.00
N PHE A 190 4.21 35.89 35.91
CA PHE A 190 4.37 36.57 34.62
C PHE A 190 5.83 36.50 34.14
N LEU A 191 6.04 35.96 32.94
CA LEU A 191 7.36 35.89 32.31
C LEU A 191 7.42 36.78 31.05
N PRO A 192 8.11 37.94 31.12
CA PRO A 192 8.36 38.76 29.94
C PRO A 192 9.44 38.11 29.07
N LEU A 193 9.07 37.79 27.83
CA LEU A 193 9.89 36.98 26.94
C LEU A 193 11.01 37.75 26.24
N ASP A 194 11.08 39.08 26.37
CA ASP A 194 12.14 39.90 25.75
C ASP A 194 13.55 39.53 26.26
N LYS A 195 13.64 38.76 27.36
CA LYS A 195 14.87 38.22 27.94
C LYS A 195 15.26 36.84 27.40
N PHE A 196 14.38 36.16 26.68
CA PHE A 196 14.60 34.84 26.11
C PHE A 196 14.52 34.97 24.59
N LYS A 197 15.66 34.83 23.89
CA LYS A 197 15.70 34.79 22.42
C LYS A 197 14.98 33.53 21.91
N LEU A 198 13.65 33.56 21.79
CA LEU A 198 12.82 32.42 21.43
C LEU A 198 12.27 32.56 20.00
N THR A 199 12.23 31.44 19.28
CA THR A 199 11.83 31.32 17.86
C THR A 199 10.35 30.97 17.70
N ASP A 200 9.80 31.22 16.50
CA ASP A 200 8.40 30.96 16.10
C ASP A 200 7.95 29.49 16.29
N GLU A 201 8.90 28.56 16.43
CA GLU A 201 8.66 27.12 16.58
C GLU A 201 8.07 26.75 17.96
N LEU A 202 8.49 27.46 19.03
CA LEU A 202 7.92 27.25 20.38
C LEU A 202 6.48 27.77 20.44
N TYR A 203 6.19 28.85 19.72
CA TYR A 203 4.86 29.44 19.60
C TYR A 203 3.86 28.47 18.96
N ILE A 204 4.27 27.74 17.92
CA ILE A 204 3.45 26.70 17.27
C ILE A 204 3.20 25.54 18.24
N LYS A 205 4.24 25.08 18.95
CA LYS A 205 4.15 23.96 19.91
C LYS A 205 3.26 24.28 21.12
N MET A 206 3.28 25.51 21.62
CA MET A 206 2.46 25.92 22.78
C MET A 206 0.97 26.03 22.42
N ASN A 207 0.64 26.52 21.23
CA ASN A 207 -0.74 26.68 20.77
C ASN A 207 -1.44 25.40 20.35
N ALA A 208 -0.72 24.29 20.17
CA ALA A 208 -1.31 22.98 19.83
C ALA A 208 -2.06 22.32 21.00
N ARG A 209 -1.72 22.64 22.26
CA ARG A 209 -2.15 21.94 23.50
C ARG A 209 -3.64 21.99 23.87
N GLY A 210 -4.50 22.60 23.05
CA GLY A 210 -5.96 22.63 23.21
C GLY A 210 -6.74 21.80 22.19
N LEU A 211 -6.05 21.00 21.36
CA LEU A 211 -6.68 20.00 20.48
C LEU A 211 -6.76 18.65 21.22
N PRO A 212 -7.76 17.79 20.93
CA PRO A 212 -7.69 16.39 21.32
C PRO A 212 -6.39 15.79 20.77
N LEU A 213 -5.66 15.05 21.60
CA LEU A 213 -4.43 14.38 21.17
C LEU A 213 -4.74 13.44 20.01
N THR A 214 -3.89 13.43 18.99
CA THR A 214 -3.97 12.43 17.91
C THR A 214 -3.72 11.03 18.47
N GLU A 215 -4.09 9.98 17.72
CA GLU A 215 -3.77 8.60 18.12
C GLU A 215 -2.26 8.41 18.34
N PHE A 216 -1.43 9.02 17.48
CA PHE A 216 0.01 9.02 17.63
C PHE A 216 0.45 9.70 18.93
N GLU A 217 -0.05 10.90 19.24
CA GLU A 217 0.32 11.62 20.47
C GLU A 217 -0.13 10.86 21.72
N ASN A 218 -1.31 10.25 21.70
CA ASN A 218 -1.81 9.38 22.77
C ASN A 218 -0.91 8.15 22.95
N PHE A 219 -0.52 7.49 21.87
CA PHE A 219 0.39 6.34 21.92
C PHE A 219 1.78 6.75 22.40
N LYS A 220 2.35 7.83 21.87
CA LYS A 220 3.67 8.34 22.23
C LYS A 220 3.76 8.66 23.72
N ALA A 221 2.75 9.32 24.29
CA ALA A 221 2.67 9.60 25.72
C ALA A 221 2.67 8.32 26.58
N LYS A 222 1.92 7.29 26.15
CA LYS A 222 1.88 5.98 26.81
C LYS A 222 3.19 5.20 26.64
N PHE A 223 3.79 5.23 25.45
CA PHE A 223 5.04 4.53 25.14
C PHE A 223 6.22 5.12 25.92
N SER A 224 6.26 6.45 26.09
CA SER A 224 7.32 7.13 26.84
C SER A 224 7.45 6.69 28.30
N VAL A 225 6.46 6.00 28.87
CA VAL A 225 6.52 5.41 30.21
C VAL A 225 7.48 4.22 30.27
N TYR A 226 7.63 3.47 29.17
CA TYR A 226 8.52 2.31 29.09
C TYR A 226 10.00 2.70 28.91
N LEU A 227 10.27 3.90 28.40
CA LEU A 227 11.63 4.44 28.31
C LEU A 227 12.07 4.87 29.71
N THR A 228 13.15 4.29 30.24
CA THR A 228 13.63 4.61 31.59
C THR A 228 14.73 5.68 31.56
N ASP A 229 15.51 5.76 30.48
CA ASP A 229 16.54 6.78 30.30
C ASP A 229 15.94 8.10 29.80
N ILE A 230 16.26 9.20 30.48
CA ILE A 230 15.82 10.55 30.09
C ILE A 230 16.34 10.96 28.70
N ARG A 231 17.48 10.41 28.28
CA ARG A 231 18.06 10.63 26.95
C ARG A 231 17.20 9.96 25.88
N GLU A 232 16.73 8.73 26.10
CA GLU A 232 15.84 8.03 25.17
C GLU A 232 14.48 8.73 25.04
N LYS A 233 13.94 9.22 26.16
CA LYS A 233 12.73 10.08 26.12
C LYS A 233 12.94 11.33 25.27
N SER A 234 14.13 11.94 25.38
CA SER A 234 14.48 13.08 24.54
C SER A 234 14.59 12.69 23.06
N LYS A 235 15.12 11.51 22.73
CA LYS A 235 15.23 11.04 21.33
C LYS A 235 13.87 10.84 20.67
N LEU A 236 12.86 10.41 21.42
CA LEU A 236 11.49 10.20 20.92
C LEU A 236 10.87 11.45 20.28
N ASP A 237 11.18 12.64 20.81
CA ASP A 237 10.70 13.94 20.30
C ASP A 237 11.71 14.69 19.42
N ASN A 238 12.92 14.15 19.25
CA ASN A 238 14.01 14.74 18.46
C ASN A 238 14.53 13.71 17.45
N ASP A 239 15.67 13.08 17.72
CA ASP A 239 16.40 12.18 16.82
C ASP A 239 15.51 11.17 16.06
N TRP A 240 14.60 10.48 16.77
CA TRP A 240 13.74 9.47 16.16
C TRP A 240 12.59 10.08 15.36
N LEU A 241 12.05 11.22 15.80
CA LEU A 241 11.03 11.95 15.06
C LEU A 241 11.63 12.57 13.78
N ASP A 242 12.88 13.00 13.83
CA ASP A 242 13.63 13.59 12.71
C ASP A 242 13.83 12.61 11.56
N ILE A 243 13.89 11.30 11.82
CA ILE A 243 13.88 10.25 10.78
C ILE A 243 12.69 10.46 9.83
N PHE A 244 11.49 10.63 10.39
CA PHE A 244 10.25 10.77 9.64
C PHE A 244 10.11 12.16 9.02
N TRP A 245 10.60 13.21 9.69
CA TRP A 245 10.66 14.56 9.10
C TRP A 245 11.56 14.61 7.87
N ASN A 246 12.74 13.99 7.93
CA ASN A 246 13.67 13.97 6.82
C ASN A 246 13.09 13.21 5.62
N MET A 247 12.31 12.16 5.87
CA MET A 247 11.57 11.47 4.81
C MET A 247 10.51 12.35 4.14
N GLU A 248 9.76 13.14 4.92
CA GLU A 248 8.71 14.02 4.39
C GLU A 248 9.31 15.24 3.66
N LYS A 249 10.42 15.81 4.16
CA LYS A 249 11.15 16.90 3.50
C LYS A 249 11.71 16.50 2.13
N ASN A 250 12.11 15.24 1.98
CA ASN A 250 12.67 14.70 0.75
C ASN A 250 11.59 14.12 -0.19
N GLY A 251 10.31 14.33 0.11
CA GLY A 251 9.19 13.93 -0.75
C GLY A 251 8.77 15.02 -1.75
N ASP A 252 8.00 14.63 -2.77
CA ASP A 252 7.47 15.54 -3.80
C ASP A 252 6.28 16.41 -3.31
N THR A 253 5.78 16.17 -2.10
CA THR A 253 4.63 16.86 -1.51
C THR A 253 5.05 17.93 -0.50
N PRO A 254 4.28 19.02 -0.34
CA PRO A 254 4.51 19.99 0.73
C PRO A 254 4.56 19.30 2.09
N VAL A 255 5.55 19.67 2.90
CA VAL A 255 5.79 19.06 4.20
C VAL A 255 4.54 19.18 5.08
N SER A 256 4.01 18.04 5.52
CA SER A 256 2.84 17.96 6.40
C SER A 256 3.18 17.26 7.70
N THR A 257 2.91 17.93 8.83
CA THR A 257 3.08 17.34 10.18
C THR A 257 2.21 16.09 10.37
N GLU A 258 1.01 16.08 9.80
CA GLU A 258 0.09 14.94 9.88
C GLU A 258 0.68 13.69 9.20
N ASN A 259 1.39 13.87 8.09
CA ASN A 259 2.05 12.75 7.40
C ASN A 259 3.23 12.20 8.21
N VAL A 260 3.99 13.07 8.88
CA VAL A 260 5.10 12.66 9.76
C VAL A 260 4.56 11.80 10.91
N ASP A 261 3.54 12.30 11.63
CA ASP A 261 2.90 11.59 12.73
C ASP A 261 2.31 10.24 12.26
N LYS A 262 1.66 10.23 11.09
CA LYS A 262 1.09 9.02 10.51
C LYS A 262 2.16 7.98 10.16
N ARG A 263 3.28 8.40 9.57
CA ARG A 263 4.41 7.49 9.26
C ARG A 263 5.01 6.91 10.54
N PHE A 264 5.22 7.76 11.55
CA PHE A 264 5.79 7.29 12.82
C PHE A 264 4.83 6.34 13.56
N PHE A 265 3.54 6.65 13.55
CA PHE A 265 2.53 5.75 14.10
C PHE A 265 2.45 4.42 13.34
N ASN A 266 2.52 4.45 12.00
CA ASN A 266 2.59 3.24 11.17
C ASN A 266 3.83 2.38 11.49
N PHE A 267 4.98 3.00 11.73
CA PHE A 267 6.19 2.29 12.19
C PHE A 267 5.88 1.51 13.46
N PHE A 268 5.38 2.18 14.50
CA PHE A 268 5.06 1.54 15.78
C PHE A 268 4.00 0.46 15.64
N LYS A 269 2.93 0.72 14.88
CA LYS A 269 1.90 -0.26 14.54
C LYS A 269 2.55 -1.52 13.96
N ASN A 270 3.36 -1.37 12.92
CA ASN A 270 3.90 -2.52 12.23
C ASN A 270 4.95 -3.28 13.05
N ILE A 271 5.88 -2.60 13.73
CA ILE A 271 6.91 -3.28 14.54
C ILE A 271 6.34 -3.95 15.79
N THR A 272 5.33 -3.34 16.42
CA THR A 272 4.64 -3.94 17.58
C THR A 272 3.95 -5.24 17.18
N LEU A 273 3.32 -5.28 15.99
CA LEU A 273 2.73 -6.51 15.47
C LEU A 273 3.80 -7.61 15.28
N ASN A 274 4.96 -7.26 14.72
CA ASN A 274 6.05 -8.22 14.53
C ASN A 274 6.51 -8.83 15.87
N PHE A 275 6.71 -7.99 16.88
CA PHE A 275 7.09 -8.43 18.23
C PHE A 275 6.01 -9.28 18.90
N TYR A 276 4.75 -8.90 18.74
CA TYR A 276 3.62 -9.66 19.30
C TYR A 276 3.57 -11.09 18.74
N VAL A 277 3.78 -11.24 17.43
CA VAL A 277 3.72 -12.52 16.70
C VAL A 277 4.84 -13.48 17.08
N GLU A 278 5.96 -13.00 17.63
CA GLU A 278 7.03 -13.87 18.14
C GLU A 278 6.48 -14.86 19.18
N GLN A 279 5.61 -14.38 20.07
CA GLN A 279 5.12 -15.14 21.23
C GLN A 279 3.64 -15.52 21.16
N HIS A 280 2.87 -14.92 20.26
CA HIS A 280 1.43 -15.10 20.16
C HIS A 280 1.02 -15.64 18.80
N GLU A 281 -0.03 -16.45 18.78
CA GLU A 281 -0.71 -16.80 17.54
C GLU A 281 -1.61 -15.65 17.11
N ILE A 282 -1.74 -15.47 15.79
CA ILE A 282 -2.58 -14.43 15.19
C ILE A 282 -3.57 -15.05 14.22
N ASP A 283 -4.73 -14.40 14.10
CA ASP A 283 -5.75 -14.76 13.14
C ASP A 283 -6.03 -13.63 12.14
N LYS A 284 -6.92 -13.90 11.19
CA LYS A 284 -7.25 -12.93 10.15
C LYS A 284 -7.99 -11.72 10.73
N ASN A 285 -8.79 -11.90 11.77
CA ASN A 285 -9.56 -10.81 12.37
C ASN A 285 -8.64 -9.80 13.05
N LEU A 286 -7.62 -10.28 13.77
CA LEU A 286 -6.60 -9.43 14.38
C LEU A 286 -5.87 -8.60 13.32
N ILE A 287 -5.49 -9.21 12.19
CA ILE A 287 -4.78 -8.49 11.10
C ILE A 287 -5.70 -7.47 10.41
N ASP A 288 -6.92 -7.87 10.05
CA ASP A 288 -7.86 -7.03 9.29
C ASP A 288 -8.34 -5.82 10.12
N ASN A 289 -8.51 -5.98 11.44
CA ASN A 289 -8.99 -4.96 12.37
C ASN A 289 -7.90 -4.45 13.33
N TYR A 290 -6.64 -4.58 12.94
CA TYR A 290 -5.51 -4.34 13.84
C TYR A 290 -5.49 -2.90 14.40
N ASP A 291 -5.61 -2.76 15.72
CA ASP A 291 -5.29 -1.55 16.48
C ASP A 291 -4.05 -1.78 17.35
N LEU A 292 -3.12 -0.83 17.29
CA LEU A 292 -1.91 -0.83 18.13
C LEU A 292 -2.27 -0.84 19.62
N PHE A 293 -3.32 -0.12 20.03
CA PHE A 293 -3.72 0.01 21.42
C PHE A 293 -4.18 -1.31 22.06
N ASP A 294 -4.59 -2.29 21.26
CA ASP A 294 -5.05 -3.59 21.75
C ASP A 294 -3.91 -4.45 22.29
N ILE A 295 -2.71 -4.35 21.70
CA ILE A 295 -1.60 -5.28 21.98
C ILE A 295 -0.34 -4.61 22.54
N TYR A 296 -0.16 -3.29 22.37
CA TYR A 296 1.12 -2.63 22.71
C TYR A 296 1.55 -2.85 24.17
N THR A 297 0.61 -2.90 25.12
CA THR A 297 0.92 -3.09 26.53
C THR A 297 1.54 -4.47 26.77
N SER A 298 1.04 -5.51 26.10
CA SER A 298 1.56 -6.88 26.24
C SER A 298 2.98 -7.04 25.68
N VAL A 299 3.34 -6.22 24.68
CA VAL A 299 4.66 -6.19 24.07
C VAL A 299 5.61 -5.38 24.94
N TYR A 300 5.33 -4.09 25.16
CA TYR A 300 6.29 -3.17 25.77
C TYR A 300 6.40 -3.24 27.29
N GLN A 301 5.54 -4.03 27.96
CA GLN A 301 5.81 -4.45 29.35
C GLN A 301 7.08 -5.31 29.47
N GLN A 302 7.55 -5.92 28.38
CA GLN A 302 8.78 -6.70 28.37
C GLN A 302 9.94 -5.83 27.91
N GLN A 303 10.94 -5.65 28.78
CA GLN A 303 12.07 -4.76 28.55
C GLN A 303 12.84 -5.10 27.26
N GLU A 304 12.94 -6.38 26.91
CA GLU A 304 13.61 -6.84 25.69
C GLU A 304 13.08 -6.14 24.42
N TYR A 305 11.76 -6.00 24.28
CA TYR A 305 11.17 -5.34 23.10
C TYR A 305 11.34 -3.82 23.12
N VAL A 306 11.48 -3.22 24.32
CA VAL A 306 11.81 -1.81 24.48
C VAL A 306 13.26 -1.56 24.04
N ASP A 307 14.20 -2.40 24.48
CA ASP A 307 15.61 -2.29 24.09
C ASP A 307 15.78 -2.50 22.58
N ARG A 308 15.08 -3.47 22.00
CA ARG A 308 15.08 -3.73 20.55
C ARG A 308 14.57 -2.55 19.75
N ILE A 309 13.44 -1.94 20.12
CA ILE A 309 12.92 -0.79 19.37
C ILE A 309 13.82 0.44 19.48
N VAL A 310 14.46 0.65 20.63
CA VAL A 310 15.49 1.70 20.82
C VAL A 310 16.65 1.48 19.86
N GLN A 311 17.20 0.25 19.80
CA GLN A 311 18.29 -0.10 18.89
C GLN A 311 17.90 0.05 17.42
N ILE A 312 16.69 -0.37 17.05
CA ILE A 312 16.18 -0.22 15.68
C ILE A 312 16.07 1.27 15.31
N LEU A 313 15.46 2.10 16.17
CA LEU A 313 15.32 3.53 15.90
C LEU A 313 16.68 4.23 15.85
N ASP A 314 17.60 3.89 16.75
CA ASP A 314 18.97 4.42 16.74
C ASP A 314 19.74 4.00 15.46
N GLY A 315 19.58 2.75 15.01
CA GLY A 315 20.13 2.27 13.74
C GLY A 315 19.61 3.07 12.54
N LEU A 316 18.29 3.30 12.52
CA LEU A 316 17.60 4.03 11.45
C LEU A 316 18.02 5.50 11.31
N THR A 317 18.54 6.14 12.37
CA THR A 317 19.01 7.55 12.29
C THR A 317 20.09 7.79 11.24
N SER A 318 20.87 6.75 10.92
CA SER A 318 22.01 6.80 9.98
C SER A 318 21.83 5.90 8.76
N TYR A 319 20.69 5.20 8.67
CA TYR A 319 20.46 4.19 7.64
C TYR A 319 20.09 4.83 6.30
N ASP A 320 20.84 4.46 5.26
CA ASP A 320 20.49 4.79 3.87
C ASP A 320 19.45 3.79 3.34
N ASP A 321 18.21 4.25 3.16
CA ASP A 321 17.10 3.43 2.67
C ASP A 321 17.03 3.43 1.13
N SER A 322 18.16 3.31 0.44
CA SER A 322 18.25 3.26 -1.02
C SER A 322 17.45 2.10 -1.63
N ASN A 323 17.28 1.01 -0.87
CA ASN A 323 16.52 -0.18 -1.25
C ASN A 323 15.03 -0.11 -0.86
N TYR A 324 14.57 1.03 -0.31
CA TYR A 324 13.17 1.31 0.06
C TYR A 324 12.54 0.34 1.09
N VAL A 325 13.33 -0.46 1.81
CA VAL A 325 12.83 -1.43 2.80
C VAL A 325 12.05 -0.71 3.90
N PHE A 326 12.62 0.37 4.44
CA PHE A 326 11.98 1.12 5.49
C PHE A 326 10.80 1.95 4.97
N ARG A 327 10.95 2.65 3.83
CA ARG A 327 9.86 3.43 3.22
C ARG A 327 8.64 2.56 2.88
N LYS A 328 8.84 1.34 2.37
CA LYS A 328 7.74 0.38 2.14
C LYS A 328 7.04 0.00 3.44
N PHE A 329 7.81 -0.27 4.50
CA PHE A 329 7.30 -0.62 5.83
C PHE A 329 6.39 0.46 6.46
N LEU A 330 6.55 1.72 6.07
CA LEU A 330 5.71 2.84 6.54
C LEU A 330 4.44 3.04 5.71
N SER A 331 4.31 2.34 4.58
CA SER A 331 3.21 2.51 3.64
C SER A 331 1.88 1.99 4.19
N SER A 332 0.77 2.51 3.67
CA SER A 332 -0.57 2.04 4.03
C SER A 332 -0.98 0.73 3.35
N LYS A 333 -0.26 0.32 2.29
CA LYS A 333 -0.47 -0.93 1.55
C LYS A 333 0.75 -1.82 1.76
N LEU A 334 0.77 -2.48 2.91
CA LEU A 334 1.87 -3.31 3.37
C LEU A 334 1.48 -4.78 3.29
N ASP A 335 2.27 -5.60 2.60
CA ASP A 335 2.09 -7.05 2.61
C ASP A 335 2.94 -7.73 3.69
N TYR A 336 2.80 -9.06 3.84
CA TYR A 336 3.56 -9.82 4.83
C TYR A 336 5.07 -9.87 4.50
N ALA A 337 5.46 -9.85 3.22
CA ALA A 337 6.86 -9.90 2.82
C ALA A 337 7.56 -8.59 3.18
N ASP A 338 6.94 -7.43 2.93
CA ASP A 338 7.46 -6.13 3.31
C ASP A 338 7.68 -6.03 4.84
N ARG A 339 6.76 -6.58 5.64
CA ARG A 339 6.92 -6.67 7.10
C ARG A 339 8.14 -7.49 7.49
N LEU A 340 8.35 -8.64 6.84
CA LEU A 340 9.47 -9.55 7.11
C LEU A 340 10.82 -8.97 6.67
N HIS A 341 10.87 -8.27 5.53
CA HIS A 341 12.09 -7.59 5.06
C HIS A 341 12.54 -6.53 6.05
N PHE A 342 11.62 -5.67 6.51
CA PHE A 342 11.95 -4.71 7.55
C PHE A 342 12.31 -5.39 8.87
N TYR A 343 11.66 -6.50 9.20
CA TYR A 343 11.97 -7.22 10.42
C TYR A 343 13.37 -7.86 10.40
N SER A 344 13.82 -8.38 9.25
CA SER A 344 15.21 -8.76 9.02
C SER A 344 16.16 -7.60 9.27
N LEU A 345 15.86 -6.41 8.73
CA LEU A 345 16.64 -5.19 8.98
C LEU A 345 16.67 -4.86 10.49
N GLY A 346 15.55 -4.98 11.17
CA GLY A 346 15.45 -4.74 12.61
C GLY A 346 16.32 -5.69 13.46
N PHE A 347 16.44 -6.96 13.07
CA PHE A 347 17.37 -7.89 13.71
C PHE A 347 18.83 -7.48 13.55
N PHE A 348 19.21 -6.95 12.37
CA PHE A 348 20.55 -6.42 12.17
C PHE A 348 20.86 -5.29 13.16
N PHE A 349 19.98 -4.29 13.26
CA PHE A 349 20.18 -3.18 14.19
C PHE A 349 20.16 -3.60 15.66
N THR A 350 19.35 -4.60 16.02
CA THR A 350 19.30 -5.15 17.37
C THR A 350 20.66 -5.74 17.79
N ILE A 351 21.39 -6.35 16.86
CA ILE A 351 22.63 -7.10 17.16
C ILE A 351 23.86 -6.22 16.94
N PHE A 352 23.88 -5.42 15.88
CA PHE A 352 25.05 -4.64 15.46
C PHE A 352 24.95 -3.13 15.72
N GLY A 353 23.77 -2.62 16.10
CA GLY A 353 23.54 -1.18 16.21
C GLY A 353 23.50 -0.50 14.83
N GLN A 354 24.14 0.65 14.69
CA GLN A 354 24.18 1.39 13.43
C GLN A 354 24.97 0.66 12.34
N LEU A 355 24.54 0.82 11.08
CA LEU A 355 25.28 0.32 9.93
C LEU A 355 26.54 1.18 9.72
N ILE A 356 27.70 0.55 9.86
CA ILE A 356 29.03 1.17 9.75
C ILE A 356 29.93 0.28 8.87
N PRO A 357 31.03 0.81 8.31
CA PRO A 357 31.90 0.03 7.42
C PRO A 357 32.37 -1.31 8.01
N GLU A 358 32.54 -1.41 9.32
CA GLU A 358 32.99 -2.59 10.03
C GLU A 358 31.96 -3.74 10.04
N ASN A 359 30.65 -3.43 9.93
CA ASN A 359 29.58 -4.44 9.96
C ASN A 359 28.81 -4.54 8.62
N GLN A 360 29.24 -3.82 7.58
CA GLN A 360 28.65 -3.82 6.24
C GLN A 360 28.55 -5.23 5.63
N GLU A 361 29.61 -6.04 5.75
CA GLU A 361 29.62 -7.41 5.21
C GLU A 361 28.55 -8.30 5.88
N HIS A 362 28.35 -8.16 7.19
CA HIS A 362 27.30 -8.88 7.91
C HIS A 362 25.92 -8.44 7.46
N TYR A 363 25.72 -7.13 7.27
CA TYR A 363 24.49 -6.56 6.73
C TYR A 363 24.17 -7.12 5.34
N ASP A 364 25.10 -7.01 4.39
CA ASP A 364 24.89 -7.38 2.99
C ASP A 364 24.53 -8.86 2.87
N ARG A 365 25.27 -9.74 3.58
CA ARG A 365 25.01 -11.19 3.58
C ARG A 365 23.68 -11.55 4.23
N TRP A 366 23.38 -10.94 5.38
CA TRP A 366 22.13 -11.17 6.10
C TRP A 366 20.91 -10.74 5.27
N MET A 367 20.95 -9.52 4.74
CA MET A 367 19.85 -8.98 3.95
C MET A 367 19.68 -9.75 2.65
N ARG A 368 20.76 -10.17 1.98
CA ARG A 368 20.70 -11.03 0.79
C ARG A 368 20.01 -12.37 1.08
N VAL A 369 20.50 -13.12 2.07
CA VAL A 369 19.96 -14.45 2.40
C VAL A 369 18.50 -14.37 2.83
N THR A 370 18.17 -13.46 3.74
CA THR A 370 16.78 -13.35 4.23
C THR A 370 15.85 -12.85 3.15
N SER A 371 16.28 -11.90 2.30
CA SER A 371 15.45 -11.42 1.19
C SER A 371 15.15 -12.55 0.21
N ASN A 372 16.17 -13.35 -0.14
CA ASN A 372 15.97 -14.50 -1.03
C ASN A 372 15.02 -15.54 -0.42
N LEU A 373 15.13 -15.84 0.88
CA LEU A 373 14.21 -16.76 1.56
C LEU A 373 12.77 -16.24 1.57
N ILE A 374 12.57 -14.96 1.83
CA ILE A 374 11.26 -14.29 1.89
C ILE A 374 10.63 -14.22 0.50
N ASN A 375 11.34 -13.67 -0.50
CA ASN A 375 10.84 -13.43 -1.86
C ASN A 375 10.45 -14.74 -2.58
N ASN A 376 11.02 -15.86 -2.16
CA ASN A 376 10.82 -17.16 -2.78
C ASN A 376 9.95 -18.14 -1.95
N THR A 377 9.25 -17.62 -0.94
CA THR A 377 8.29 -18.37 -0.12
C THR A 377 6.92 -17.71 -0.17
N ARG A 378 5.83 -18.48 -0.31
CA ARG A 378 4.47 -17.92 -0.27
C ARG A 378 4.06 -17.65 1.18
N ILE A 379 3.74 -16.40 1.46
CA ILE A 379 3.37 -15.91 2.79
C ILE A 379 2.07 -15.11 2.63
N GLU A 380 0.93 -15.79 2.65
CA GLU A 380 -0.37 -15.23 2.27
C GLU A 380 -1.41 -15.31 3.40
N SER A 381 -1.06 -15.92 4.53
CA SER A 381 -1.95 -16.09 5.69
C SER A 381 -1.29 -15.68 7.02
N PRO A 382 -2.08 -15.35 8.05
CA PRO A 382 -1.56 -15.04 9.38
C PRO A 382 -0.66 -16.14 9.96
N LYS A 383 -1.01 -17.42 9.75
CA LYS A 383 -0.21 -18.55 10.26
C LYS A 383 1.13 -18.70 9.54
N GLU A 384 1.13 -18.47 8.23
CA GLU A 384 2.34 -18.42 7.41
C GLU A 384 3.27 -17.29 7.87
N TYR A 385 2.70 -16.11 8.09
CA TYR A 385 3.42 -14.96 8.62
C TYR A 385 4.04 -15.23 10.02
N GLU A 386 3.27 -15.84 10.93
CA GLU A 386 3.76 -16.28 12.25
C GLU A 386 4.96 -17.22 12.15
N ASN A 387 4.86 -18.24 11.29
CA ASN A 387 5.93 -19.19 11.08
C ASN A 387 7.19 -18.52 10.49
N ALA A 388 7.02 -17.54 9.60
CA ALA A 388 8.12 -16.77 9.03
C ALA A 388 8.84 -15.91 10.08
N ILE A 389 8.09 -15.19 10.92
CA ILE A 389 8.63 -14.36 12.02
C ILE A 389 9.49 -15.21 12.95
N ARG A 390 8.97 -16.35 13.40
CA ARG A 390 9.70 -17.25 14.31
C ARG A 390 10.92 -17.88 13.63
N SER A 391 10.82 -18.21 12.34
CA SER A 391 11.99 -18.72 11.61
C SER A 391 13.09 -17.67 11.45
N LEU A 392 12.75 -16.39 11.21
CA LEU A 392 13.74 -15.32 11.15
C LEU A 392 14.36 -15.04 12.52
N GLN A 393 13.58 -15.13 13.60
CA GLN A 393 14.09 -15.01 14.96
C GLN A 393 15.14 -16.08 15.27
N GLU A 394 14.87 -17.35 14.94
CA GLU A 394 15.86 -18.42 15.10
C GLU A 394 17.10 -18.22 14.21
N LEU A 395 16.90 -17.78 12.96
CA LEU A 395 18.00 -17.53 12.03
C LEU A 395 18.90 -16.37 12.47
N SER A 396 18.31 -15.32 13.06
CA SER A 396 19.02 -14.11 13.51
C SER A 396 20.11 -14.39 14.56
N LYS A 397 19.99 -15.51 15.30
CA LYS A 397 21.01 -15.96 16.28
C LYS A 397 22.38 -16.22 15.64
N ASN A 398 22.43 -16.41 14.32
CA ASN A 398 23.65 -16.67 13.55
C ASN A 398 23.94 -15.56 12.53
N ILE A 399 23.39 -14.36 12.71
CA ILE A 399 23.55 -13.24 11.75
C ILE A 399 25.01 -12.89 11.46
N SER A 400 25.90 -13.02 12.45
CA SER A 400 27.33 -12.69 12.32
C SER A 400 28.09 -13.65 11.42
N ASP A 401 27.57 -14.86 11.17
CA ASP A 401 28.23 -15.87 10.35
C ASP A 401 27.20 -16.66 9.55
N ILE A 402 26.29 -15.93 8.91
CA ILE A 402 25.10 -16.51 8.27
C ILE A 402 25.46 -17.53 7.20
N TYR A 403 26.52 -17.30 6.41
CA TYR A 403 26.95 -18.23 5.37
C TYR A 403 27.43 -19.56 5.94
N SER A 404 28.30 -19.55 6.95
CA SER A 404 28.76 -20.80 7.57
C SER A 404 27.59 -21.56 8.18
N TYR A 405 26.68 -20.86 8.86
CA TYR A 405 25.48 -21.48 9.44
C TYR A 405 24.59 -22.14 8.39
N ILE A 406 24.17 -21.42 7.34
CA ILE A 406 23.25 -21.96 6.33
C ILE A 406 23.90 -23.05 5.46
N SER A 407 25.21 -22.99 5.23
CA SER A 407 25.95 -23.99 4.46
C SER A 407 25.85 -25.41 5.04
N ILE A 408 25.64 -25.51 6.37
CA ILE A 408 25.55 -26.78 7.11
C ILE A 408 24.11 -27.03 7.60
N SER A 409 23.43 -25.99 8.10
CA SER A 409 22.21 -26.13 8.90
C SER A 409 20.92 -25.77 8.15
N HIS A 410 20.95 -25.64 6.82
CA HIS A 410 19.78 -25.25 6.02
C HIS A 410 18.50 -26.06 6.29
N ASP A 411 18.61 -27.37 6.54
CA ASP A 411 17.48 -28.23 6.87
C ASP A 411 16.75 -27.81 8.15
N THR A 412 17.45 -27.15 9.08
CA THR A 412 16.92 -26.69 10.36
C THR A 412 16.13 -25.39 10.25
N ILE A 413 16.35 -24.61 9.18
CA ILE A 413 15.64 -23.35 8.92
C ILE A 413 14.19 -23.70 8.57
N ARG A 414 13.25 -23.52 9.49
CA ARG A 414 11.86 -23.97 9.29
C ARG A 414 11.10 -23.04 8.33
N TYR A 415 9.93 -23.51 7.90
CA TYR A 415 8.94 -22.74 7.12
C TYR A 415 9.31 -22.32 5.68
N PHE A 416 10.48 -21.72 5.46
CA PHE A 416 10.90 -21.26 4.13
C PHE A 416 10.99 -22.40 3.11
N ALA A 417 10.72 -22.07 1.85
CA ALA A 417 10.66 -23.04 0.76
C ALA A 417 11.95 -23.88 0.69
N ARG A 418 11.81 -25.21 0.72
CA ARG A 418 12.97 -26.13 0.70
C ARG A 418 13.91 -25.87 -0.46
N LEU A 419 13.36 -25.68 -1.66
CA LEU A 419 14.15 -25.35 -2.85
C LEU A 419 15.06 -24.13 -2.63
N GLN A 420 14.54 -23.07 -2.01
CA GLN A 420 15.33 -21.88 -1.74
C GLN A 420 16.37 -22.13 -0.64
N ARG A 421 16.04 -22.88 0.42
CA ARG A 421 16.99 -23.24 1.48
C ARG A 421 18.16 -24.05 0.94
N ASP A 422 17.87 -25.04 0.09
CA ASP A 422 18.87 -25.88 -0.55
C ASP A 422 19.78 -25.04 -1.48
N GLU A 423 19.20 -24.07 -2.20
CA GLU A 423 19.94 -23.14 -3.05
C GLU A 423 20.84 -22.19 -2.23
N GLU A 424 20.33 -21.54 -1.19
CA GLU A 424 21.14 -20.65 -0.33
C GLU A 424 22.28 -21.40 0.36
N SER A 425 22.05 -22.65 0.76
CA SER A 425 23.08 -23.54 1.31
C SER A 425 24.20 -23.80 0.30
N LEU A 426 23.85 -24.13 -0.94
CA LEU A 426 24.82 -24.36 -2.00
C LEU A 426 25.60 -23.07 -2.33
N LYS A 427 24.89 -21.93 -2.45
CA LYS A 427 25.52 -20.62 -2.70
C LYS A 427 26.51 -20.25 -1.60
N ALA A 428 26.12 -20.43 -0.34
CA ALA A 428 27.00 -20.18 0.80
C ALA A 428 28.26 -21.07 0.77
N ARG A 429 28.11 -22.37 0.49
CA ARG A 429 29.27 -23.28 0.34
C ARG A 429 30.24 -22.80 -0.74
N LEU A 430 29.72 -22.46 -1.92
CA LEU A 430 30.55 -21.98 -3.03
C LEU A 430 31.25 -20.66 -2.71
N ILE A 431 30.57 -19.73 -2.01
CA ILE A 431 31.18 -18.46 -1.58
C ILE A 431 32.29 -18.70 -0.54
N LEU A 432 32.07 -19.60 0.41
CA LEU A 432 33.06 -19.94 1.43
C LEU A 432 34.30 -20.64 0.83
N GLU A 433 34.12 -21.41 -0.24
CA GLU A 433 35.21 -22.02 -1.01
C GLU A 433 35.95 -20.99 -1.90
N ASP A 434 35.22 -20.08 -2.54
CA ASP A 434 35.76 -19.01 -3.38
C ASP A 434 34.84 -17.78 -3.41
N SER A 435 35.30 -16.69 -2.79
CA SER A 435 34.52 -15.45 -2.62
C SER A 435 34.13 -14.77 -3.93
N ARG A 436 34.77 -15.10 -5.05
CA ARG A 436 34.41 -14.56 -6.38
C ARG A 436 32.99 -14.94 -6.80
N TRP A 437 32.44 -16.03 -6.27
CA TRP A 437 31.06 -16.44 -6.51
C TRP A 437 30.03 -15.42 -6.02
N GLU A 438 30.31 -14.69 -4.94
CA GLU A 438 29.35 -13.80 -4.30
C GLU A 438 28.86 -12.71 -5.26
N ASN A 439 29.79 -12.04 -5.95
CA ASN A 439 29.45 -11.02 -6.95
C ASN A 439 28.70 -11.59 -8.15
N LEU A 440 29.05 -12.81 -8.60
CA LEU A 440 28.35 -13.47 -9.72
C LEU A 440 26.88 -13.77 -9.35
N PHE A 441 26.63 -14.22 -8.12
CA PHE A 441 25.27 -14.47 -7.65
C PHE A 441 24.48 -13.17 -7.51
N ILE A 442 25.04 -12.15 -6.86
CA ILE A 442 24.37 -10.85 -6.67
C ILE A 442 23.92 -10.26 -8.01
N GLN A 443 24.76 -10.33 -9.05
CA GLN A 443 24.42 -9.80 -10.38
C GLN A 443 23.18 -10.47 -10.99
N LEU A 444 23.04 -11.79 -10.88
CA LEU A 444 21.89 -12.48 -11.45
C LEU A 444 20.65 -12.40 -10.54
N GLU A 445 20.84 -12.40 -9.22
CA GLU A 445 19.76 -12.31 -8.24
C GLU A 445 18.99 -10.99 -8.32
N GLN A 446 19.67 -9.90 -8.71
CA GLN A 446 19.06 -8.59 -8.94
C GLN A 446 18.12 -8.55 -10.15
N HIS A 447 18.08 -9.59 -10.99
CA HIS A 447 17.15 -9.66 -12.11
C HIS A 447 15.70 -9.71 -11.58
N PRO A 448 14.80 -8.79 -11.98
CA PRO A 448 13.44 -8.65 -11.40
C PRO A 448 12.61 -9.95 -11.40
N TYR A 449 12.78 -10.77 -12.44
CA TYR A 449 12.10 -12.07 -12.52
C TYR A 449 12.73 -13.14 -11.60
N PHE A 450 14.06 -13.22 -11.51
CA PHE A 450 14.75 -14.31 -10.80
C PHE A 450 14.73 -14.08 -9.30
N ASP A 451 15.00 -12.83 -8.88
CA ASP A 451 14.73 -12.33 -7.52
C ASP A 451 15.21 -13.31 -6.43
N GLY A 452 16.50 -13.58 -6.44
CA GLY A 452 17.15 -14.49 -5.49
C GLY A 452 17.16 -15.97 -5.84
N GLN A 453 16.26 -16.46 -6.71
CA GLN A 453 16.21 -17.87 -7.13
C GLN A 453 16.94 -18.07 -8.46
N ILE A 454 18.19 -18.53 -8.38
CA ILE A 454 19.12 -18.68 -9.51
C ILE A 454 19.73 -20.09 -9.59
N GLY A 455 19.25 -21.03 -8.79
CA GLY A 455 19.80 -22.39 -8.67
C GLY A 455 19.80 -23.18 -9.97
N PHE A 456 18.90 -22.86 -10.91
CA PHE A 456 18.88 -23.48 -12.24
C PHE A 456 20.11 -23.11 -13.07
N ALA A 457 20.57 -21.84 -13.05
CA ALA A 457 21.78 -21.42 -13.73
C ALA A 457 23.03 -22.07 -13.11
N LEU A 458 23.04 -22.21 -11.78
CA LEU A 458 24.07 -22.99 -11.06
C LEU A 458 24.08 -24.45 -11.50
N LYS A 459 22.91 -25.10 -11.58
CA LYS A 459 22.78 -26.48 -12.06
C LYS A 459 23.34 -26.63 -13.48
N TYR A 460 23.12 -25.67 -14.37
CA TYR A 460 23.66 -25.71 -15.73
C TYR A 460 25.18 -25.57 -15.78
N SER A 461 25.76 -24.84 -14.84
CA SER A 461 27.21 -24.64 -14.73
C SER A 461 27.98 -25.83 -14.13
N HIS A 462 27.27 -26.84 -13.62
CA HIS A 462 27.87 -28.01 -12.99
C HIS A 462 28.29 -29.05 -14.02
N ASN A 463 29.54 -29.51 -13.91
CA ASN A 463 30.07 -30.64 -14.67
C ASN A 463 30.42 -31.78 -13.69
N GLU A 464 30.04 -33.02 -14.00
CA GLU A 464 30.28 -34.20 -13.15
C GLU A 464 31.77 -34.39 -12.78
N ASN A 465 32.70 -33.98 -13.63
CA ASN A 465 34.14 -34.20 -13.42
C ASN A 465 34.86 -33.02 -12.76
N SER A 466 34.36 -31.79 -12.93
CA SER A 466 35.06 -30.57 -12.50
C SER A 466 34.25 -29.69 -11.53
N GLY A 467 33.05 -30.11 -11.13
CA GLY A 467 32.17 -29.34 -10.27
C GLY A 467 31.58 -28.11 -10.96
N TYR A 468 31.29 -27.07 -10.17
CA TYR A 468 30.68 -25.82 -10.65
C TYR A 468 31.71 -24.90 -11.31
N SER A 469 31.39 -24.38 -12.49
CA SER A 469 32.25 -23.45 -13.25
C SER A 469 31.70 -22.03 -13.22
N GLN A 470 32.48 -21.08 -12.67
CA GLN A 470 32.15 -19.65 -12.67
C GLN A 470 31.95 -19.10 -14.09
N GLN A 471 32.82 -19.47 -15.03
CA GLN A 471 32.73 -19.03 -16.42
C GLN A 471 31.47 -19.56 -17.11
N SER A 472 31.12 -20.83 -16.85
CA SER A 472 29.89 -21.41 -17.38
C SER A 472 28.65 -20.74 -16.77
N PHE A 473 28.67 -20.50 -15.46
CA PHE A 473 27.61 -19.78 -14.76
C PHE A 473 27.40 -18.37 -15.33
N GLU A 474 28.47 -17.60 -15.51
CA GLU A 474 28.41 -16.25 -16.09
C GLU A 474 27.85 -16.27 -17.52
N ASN A 475 28.27 -17.24 -18.34
CA ASN A 475 27.74 -17.42 -19.70
C ASN A 475 26.23 -17.71 -19.70
N TYR A 476 25.75 -18.63 -18.87
CA TYR A 476 24.32 -18.89 -18.75
C TYR A 476 23.57 -17.68 -18.18
N SER A 477 24.14 -16.99 -17.21
CA SER A 477 23.57 -15.77 -16.62
C SER A 477 23.33 -14.71 -17.69
N ARG A 478 24.34 -14.41 -18.53
CA ARG A 478 24.21 -13.46 -19.65
C ARG A 478 23.09 -13.83 -20.61
N LYS A 479 23.02 -15.11 -21.01
CA LYS A 479 21.97 -15.61 -21.92
C LYS A 479 20.58 -15.50 -21.30
N LEU A 480 20.43 -15.92 -20.04
CA LEU A 480 19.16 -15.89 -19.32
C LEU A 480 18.68 -14.46 -19.08
N SER A 481 19.55 -13.56 -18.60
CA SER A 481 19.21 -12.15 -18.41
C SER A 481 18.75 -11.50 -19.72
N ALA A 482 19.40 -11.82 -20.84
CA ALA A 482 18.98 -11.29 -22.13
C ALA A 482 17.63 -11.88 -22.60
N LEU A 483 17.41 -13.20 -22.47
CA LEU A 483 16.13 -13.82 -22.85
C LEU A 483 14.94 -13.34 -21.99
N PHE A 484 15.18 -12.95 -20.74
CA PHE A 484 14.17 -12.42 -19.82
C PHE A 484 14.06 -10.89 -19.84
N SER A 485 14.80 -10.21 -20.72
CA SER A 485 14.74 -8.76 -20.92
C SER A 485 13.66 -8.35 -21.94
N ASP A 486 13.29 -7.07 -21.94
CA ASP A 486 12.24 -6.49 -22.78
C ASP A 486 12.29 -6.93 -24.26
N PRO A 487 13.44 -6.92 -24.95
CA PRO A 487 13.53 -7.38 -26.34
C PRO A 487 13.00 -8.80 -26.60
N PHE A 488 13.14 -9.71 -25.63
CA PHE A 488 12.78 -11.13 -25.84
C PHE A 488 11.59 -11.59 -25.02
N LYS A 489 11.19 -10.85 -23.96
CA LYS A 489 9.98 -11.16 -23.19
C LYS A 489 8.73 -10.89 -24.04
N GLU A 490 8.15 -11.95 -24.60
CA GLU A 490 6.94 -11.88 -25.46
C GLU A 490 7.04 -10.94 -26.67
N ASN A 491 8.26 -10.67 -27.14
CA ASN A 491 8.54 -9.82 -28.29
C ASN A 491 9.17 -10.65 -29.42
N HIS A 492 9.43 -10.00 -30.56
CA HIS A 492 9.94 -10.64 -31.77
C HIS A 492 9.13 -11.90 -32.11
N ASP A 493 7.81 -11.79 -32.17
CA ASP A 493 6.95 -12.92 -32.55
C ASP A 493 7.23 -14.19 -31.72
N PHE A 494 7.48 -14.02 -30.42
CA PHE A 494 7.74 -15.10 -29.46
C PHE A 494 8.92 -16.00 -29.84
N LEU A 495 10.00 -15.42 -30.39
CA LEU A 495 11.22 -16.16 -30.80
C LEU A 495 11.73 -17.11 -29.70
N PHE A 496 11.76 -16.66 -28.44
CA PHE A 496 12.26 -17.48 -27.34
C PHE A 496 11.40 -18.73 -27.12
N GLN A 497 10.08 -18.56 -26.96
CA GLN A 497 9.14 -19.67 -26.77
C GLN A 497 9.15 -20.64 -27.98
N ARG A 498 9.17 -20.10 -29.20
CA ARG A 498 9.16 -20.91 -30.43
C ARG A 498 10.44 -21.70 -30.61
N ALA A 499 11.61 -21.09 -30.38
CA ALA A 499 12.89 -21.79 -30.43
C ALA A 499 12.98 -22.87 -29.34
N LEU A 500 12.38 -22.64 -28.17
CA LEU A 500 12.32 -23.65 -27.11
C LEU A 500 11.44 -24.85 -27.51
N LEU A 501 10.32 -24.62 -28.20
CA LEU A 501 9.50 -25.70 -28.78
C LEU A 501 10.24 -26.55 -29.82
N VAL A 502 11.23 -25.98 -30.52
CA VAL A 502 12.09 -26.73 -31.44
C VAL A 502 12.92 -27.77 -30.67
N LYS A 503 13.43 -27.40 -29.48
CA LYS A 503 14.21 -28.31 -28.63
C LYS A 503 13.35 -29.40 -27.98
N GLY A 504 12.14 -29.05 -27.55
CA GLY A 504 11.25 -30.01 -26.93
C GLY A 504 9.90 -29.42 -26.54
N ASP A 505 8.95 -30.27 -26.14
CA ASP A 505 7.73 -29.81 -25.51
C ASP A 505 8.05 -29.32 -24.09
N TYR A 506 8.26 -28.02 -23.95
CA TYR A 506 8.61 -27.40 -22.67
C TYR A 506 7.39 -26.99 -21.84
N LEU A 507 6.17 -27.11 -22.36
CA LEU A 507 5.00 -26.45 -21.79
C LEU A 507 4.63 -27.03 -20.42
N PRO A 508 4.77 -26.28 -19.31
CA PRO A 508 4.34 -26.80 -18.02
C PRO A 508 2.81 -26.82 -17.93
N LYS A 509 2.30 -27.83 -17.21
CA LYS A 509 0.87 -27.98 -16.92
C LYS A 509 0.39 -26.91 -15.94
N VAL A 510 -0.80 -26.36 -16.18
CA VAL A 510 -1.44 -25.34 -15.33
C VAL A 510 -2.45 -25.99 -14.38
N GLY A 511 -2.09 -26.03 -13.09
CA GLY A 511 -2.86 -26.73 -12.07
C GLY A 511 -3.05 -28.22 -12.41
N ASP A 512 -4.17 -28.79 -11.99
CA ASP A 512 -4.50 -30.21 -12.23
C ASP A 512 -5.28 -30.46 -13.54
N GLY A 513 -5.76 -29.40 -14.20
CA GLY A 513 -6.58 -29.47 -15.42
C GLY A 513 -5.79 -29.71 -16.70
N ASP A 514 -6.45 -29.72 -17.85
CA ASP A 514 -5.84 -30.06 -19.16
C ASP A 514 -5.14 -28.87 -19.86
N ASN A 515 -4.87 -27.79 -19.12
CA ASN A 515 -4.22 -26.60 -19.66
C ASN A 515 -2.69 -26.66 -19.54
N TYR A 516 -2.00 -26.13 -20.52
CA TYR A 516 -0.54 -25.99 -20.60
C TYR A 516 -0.21 -24.54 -20.97
N THR A 517 0.93 -24.01 -20.53
CA THR A 517 1.29 -22.60 -20.73
C THR A 517 2.59 -22.42 -21.51
N PHE A 518 2.67 -21.43 -22.40
CA PHE A 518 3.93 -20.96 -22.99
C PHE A 518 4.78 -20.12 -22.03
N CYS A 519 4.32 -19.98 -20.78
CA CYS A 519 4.87 -19.15 -19.72
C CYS A 519 4.74 -17.65 -19.99
N ILE A 520 4.26 -16.93 -18.98
CA ILE A 520 4.30 -15.45 -18.91
C ILE A 520 5.44 -14.98 -18.00
N PHE A 521 5.86 -13.73 -18.19
CA PHE A 521 7.00 -13.11 -17.48
C PHE A 521 6.59 -12.20 -16.32
N GLU A 522 5.40 -12.41 -15.75
CA GLU A 522 4.93 -11.61 -14.60
C GLU A 522 5.77 -11.90 -13.35
N GLU A 523 6.13 -10.85 -12.61
CA GLU A 523 7.06 -10.93 -11.49
C GLU A 523 6.43 -11.36 -10.16
N ALA A 524 5.10 -11.45 -10.08
CA ALA A 524 4.41 -11.92 -8.89
C ALA A 524 4.77 -13.38 -8.58
N LEU A 525 5.16 -13.68 -7.34
CA LEU A 525 5.67 -15.01 -6.95
C LEU A 525 4.74 -16.16 -7.36
N ARG A 526 3.43 -16.01 -7.12
CA ARG A 526 2.44 -17.02 -7.51
C ARG A 526 2.48 -17.28 -9.02
N THR A 527 2.51 -16.23 -9.84
CA THR A 527 2.61 -16.37 -11.29
C THR A 527 3.92 -17.01 -11.71
N LYS A 528 5.06 -16.61 -11.10
CA LYS A 528 6.37 -17.22 -11.36
C LYS A 528 6.34 -18.74 -11.11
N LEU A 529 5.76 -19.17 -9.99
CA LEU A 529 5.60 -20.58 -9.59
C LEU A 529 4.65 -21.38 -10.50
N GLU A 530 3.74 -20.72 -11.20
CA GLU A 530 2.82 -21.36 -12.14
C GLU A 530 3.36 -21.39 -13.59
N ASN A 531 4.45 -20.64 -13.88
CA ASN A 531 5.05 -20.46 -15.21
C ASN A 531 6.54 -20.87 -15.23
N TRP A 532 7.47 -19.95 -15.52
CA TRP A 532 8.88 -20.31 -15.79
C TRP A 532 9.57 -21.04 -14.65
N ARG A 533 9.17 -20.85 -13.38
CA ARG A 533 9.78 -21.62 -12.28
C ARG A 533 9.42 -23.10 -12.35
N LYS A 534 8.30 -23.49 -12.96
CA LYS A 534 8.04 -24.91 -13.27
C LYS A 534 9.03 -25.44 -14.28
N VAL A 535 9.36 -24.65 -15.31
CA VAL A 535 10.37 -25.02 -16.31
C VAL A 535 11.73 -25.19 -15.65
N PHE A 536 12.14 -24.25 -14.80
CA PHE A 536 13.44 -24.30 -14.11
C PHE A 536 13.57 -25.48 -13.15
N ASN A 537 12.49 -25.78 -12.40
CA ASN A 537 12.51 -26.73 -11.29
C ASN A 537 12.11 -28.15 -11.70
N ASP A 538 11.49 -28.33 -12.88
CA ASP A 538 11.30 -29.65 -13.47
C ASP A 538 12.56 -30.09 -14.22
N SER A 539 13.11 -31.26 -13.88
CA SER A 539 14.39 -31.69 -14.46
C SER A 539 14.32 -31.94 -15.97
N SER A 540 13.17 -32.35 -16.51
CA SER A 540 12.99 -32.59 -17.95
C SER A 540 12.84 -31.28 -18.72
N LEU A 541 12.00 -30.36 -18.23
CA LEU A 541 11.78 -29.07 -18.88
C LEU A 541 13.03 -28.18 -18.80
N SER A 542 13.73 -28.22 -17.66
CA SER A 542 14.97 -27.49 -17.41
C SER A 542 16.10 -27.96 -18.34
N PHE A 543 16.10 -29.24 -18.72
CA PHE A 543 17.04 -29.79 -19.70
C PHE A 543 16.79 -29.21 -21.10
N ILE A 544 15.53 -29.12 -21.54
CA ILE A 544 15.15 -28.50 -22.82
C ILE A 544 15.61 -27.04 -22.88
N LEU A 545 15.44 -26.29 -21.78
CA LEU A 545 15.95 -24.92 -21.67
C LEU A 545 17.47 -24.88 -21.79
N LYS A 546 18.18 -25.75 -21.07
CA LYS A 546 19.65 -25.82 -21.16
C LYS A 546 20.12 -26.13 -22.59
N GLU A 547 19.50 -27.06 -23.29
CA GLU A 547 19.85 -27.38 -24.69
C GLU A 547 19.68 -26.16 -25.60
N LEU A 548 18.63 -25.35 -25.41
CA LEU A 548 18.50 -24.08 -26.12
C LEU A 548 19.64 -23.13 -25.76
N LEU A 549 19.92 -22.97 -24.47
CA LEU A 549 20.97 -22.06 -24.00
C LEU A 549 22.35 -22.47 -24.52
N ASP A 550 22.63 -23.76 -24.69
CA ASP A 550 23.90 -24.25 -25.21
C ASP A 550 24.12 -23.87 -26.69
N ASP A 551 23.03 -23.75 -27.47
CA ASP A 551 23.07 -23.48 -28.91
C ASP A 551 22.98 -21.99 -29.29
N ILE A 552 22.69 -21.11 -28.33
CA ILE A 552 22.61 -19.67 -28.60
C ILE A 552 23.92 -18.93 -28.30
N ASP A 553 24.25 -17.96 -29.14
CA ASP A 553 25.36 -17.03 -28.92
C ASP A 553 24.87 -15.86 -28.06
N PRO A 554 25.49 -15.58 -26.89
CA PRO A 554 25.08 -14.44 -26.05
C PRO A 554 25.23 -13.08 -26.74
N ASP A 555 26.08 -12.97 -27.77
CA ASP A 555 26.31 -11.72 -28.51
C ASP A 555 25.41 -11.61 -29.76
N ASN A 556 24.68 -12.69 -30.12
CA ASN A 556 23.75 -12.71 -31.27
C ASN A 556 22.51 -13.59 -31.01
N ILE A 557 21.82 -13.31 -29.90
CA ILE A 557 20.65 -14.11 -29.47
C ILE A 557 19.56 -14.14 -30.54
N PHE A 558 19.22 -12.99 -31.15
CA PHE A 558 18.20 -12.92 -32.19
C PHE A 558 18.54 -13.85 -33.37
N GLY A 559 19.76 -13.74 -33.91
CA GLY A 559 20.20 -14.56 -35.04
C GLY A 559 20.23 -16.06 -34.70
N SER A 560 20.68 -16.42 -33.49
CA SER A 560 20.66 -17.82 -33.03
C SER A 560 19.23 -18.37 -32.93
N LEU A 561 18.31 -17.64 -32.32
CA LEU A 561 16.91 -18.08 -32.17
C LEU A 561 16.20 -18.22 -33.53
N SER A 562 16.40 -17.24 -34.43
CA SER A 562 15.86 -17.30 -35.79
C SER A 562 16.39 -18.51 -36.55
N ALA A 563 17.70 -18.76 -36.52
CA ALA A 563 18.32 -19.90 -37.20
C ALA A 563 17.82 -21.25 -36.66
N ILE A 564 17.56 -21.36 -35.34
CA ILE A 564 16.99 -22.58 -34.74
C ILE A 564 15.58 -22.82 -35.26
N ILE A 565 14.76 -21.78 -35.39
CA ILE A 565 13.39 -21.88 -35.91
C ILE A 565 13.42 -22.20 -37.40
N GLU A 566 14.18 -21.48 -38.22
CA GLU A 566 14.20 -21.68 -39.68
C GLU A 566 14.66 -23.09 -40.09
N ASN A 567 15.56 -23.70 -39.31
CA ASN A 567 16.13 -25.02 -39.61
C ASN A 567 15.46 -26.17 -38.84
N HIS A 568 14.29 -25.95 -38.23
CA HIS A 568 13.65 -26.97 -37.41
C HIS A 568 13.19 -28.20 -38.22
N THR A 569 13.23 -29.38 -37.62
CA THR A 569 12.72 -30.65 -38.22
C THR A 569 11.45 -31.16 -37.54
N VAL A 570 10.86 -30.36 -36.65
CA VAL A 570 9.65 -30.69 -35.89
C VAL A 570 8.48 -30.97 -36.84
N SER A 571 7.76 -32.07 -36.58
CA SER A 571 6.68 -32.57 -37.45
C SER A 571 5.34 -32.82 -36.74
N ASP A 572 5.30 -32.67 -35.41
CA ASP A 572 4.08 -32.79 -34.62
C ASP A 572 3.34 -31.43 -34.48
N TRP A 573 2.40 -31.33 -33.55
CA TRP A 573 1.57 -30.13 -33.34
C TRP A 573 2.42 -28.87 -33.11
N ARG A 574 3.62 -29.00 -32.53
CA ARG A 574 4.50 -27.87 -32.24
C ARG A 574 4.89 -27.15 -33.52
N LYS A 575 5.02 -27.87 -34.64
CA LYS A 575 5.31 -27.29 -35.96
C LYS A 575 4.35 -26.16 -36.30
N ILE A 576 3.05 -26.35 -36.04
CA ILE A 576 2.02 -25.35 -36.34
C ILE A 576 2.32 -24.05 -35.58
N ILE A 577 2.62 -24.14 -34.29
CA ILE A 577 2.87 -22.99 -33.43
C ILE A 577 4.24 -22.36 -33.70
N ILE A 578 5.26 -23.18 -33.98
CA ILE A 578 6.60 -22.71 -34.34
C ILE A 578 6.54 -21.92 -35.66
N GLU A 579 5.75 -22.34 -36.63
CA GLU A 579 5.59 -21.62 -37.91
C GLU A 579 4.66 -20.40 -37.80
N ASN A 580 3.77 -20.36 -36.81
CA ASN A 580 2.72 -19.34 -36.69
C ASN A 580 2.73 -18.65 -35.31
N PRO A 581 3.47 -17.53 -35.15
CA PRO A 581 3.51 -16.82 -33.87
C PRO A 581 2.14 -16.29 -33.40
N GLU A 582 1.23 -16.01 -34.34
CA GLU A 582 -0.15 -15.57 -34.08
C GLU A 582 -0.95 -16.55 -33.19
N ASP A 583 -0.57 -17.82 -33.17
CA ASP A 583 -1.24 -18.81 -32.32
C ASP A 583 -0.92 -18.58 -30.83
N ILE A 584 0.29 -18.10 -30.52
CA ILE A 584 0.67 -17.67 -29.15
C ILE A 584 0.04 -16.30 -28.84
N VAL A 585 -0.02 -15.39 -29.82
CA VAL A 585 -0.68 -14.07 -29.68
C VAL A 585 -2.15 -14.25 -29.28
N TYR A 586 -2.87 -15.16 -29.95
CA TYR A 586 -4.27 -15.46 -29.67
C TYR A 586 -4.49 -15.91 -28.22
N CYS A 587 -3.50 -16.61 -27.65
CA CYS A 587 -3.51 -17.07 -26.26
C CYS A 587 -3.14 -15.93 -25.29
N LEU A 588 -4.12 -15.10 -24.89
CA LEU A 588 -3.88 -13.93 -24.02
C LEU A 588 -3.22 -14.28 -22.67
N TYR A 589 -3.53 -15.45 -22.11
CA TYR A 589 -2.91 -15.97 -20.88
C TYR A 589 -1.77 -16.96 -21.16
N ARG A 590 -1.34 -17.04 -22.43
CA ARG A 590 -0.37 -18.00 -22.97
C ARG A 590 -0.76 -19.46 -22.76
N GLN A 591 -2.05 -19.76 -22.67
CA GLN A 591 -2.53 -21.11 -22.38
C GLN A 591 -3.16 -21.79 -23.59
N ILE A 592 -2.86 -23.08 -23.74
CA ILE A 592 -3.54 -24.02 -24.62
C ILE A 592 -4.15 -25.15 -23.79
N ARG A 593 -5.17 -25.81 -24.32
CA ARG A 593 -5.73 -27.03 -23.72
C ARG A 593 -5.39 -28.23 -24.59
N MET A 594 -4.88 -29.31 -23.99
CA MET A 594 -4.49 -30.51 -24.70
C MET A 594 -5.18 -31.73 -24.10
N TYR A 595 -5.96 -32.44 -24.92
CA TYR A 595 -6.63 -33.67 -24.52
C TYR A 595 -5.86 -34.92 -24.95
N ARG A 596 -6.13 -36.04 -24.27
CA ARG A 596 -5.51 -37.35 -24.56
C ARG A 596 -5.86 -37.90 -25.95
N ASP A 597 -6.98 -37.48 -26.52
CA ASP A 597 -7.41 -37.84 -27.88
C ASP A 597 -6.66 -37.05 -28.98
N GLY A 598 -5.74 -36.16 -28.59
CA GLY A 598 -4.89 -35.39 -29.49
C GLY A 598 -5.48 -34.04 -29.91
N LYS A 599 -6.65 -33.65 -29.37
CA LYS A 599 -7.21 -32.32 -29.63
C LYS A 599 -6.45 -31.25 -28.86
N ILE A 600 -6.17 -30.16 -29.55
CA ILE A 600 -5.45 -29.01 -28.98
C ILE A 600 -6.27 -27.76 -29.25
N PHE A 601 -6.53 -26.99 -28.21
CA PHE A 601 -7.29 -25.75 -28.29
C PHE A 601 -6.44 -24.56 -27.91
N LEU A 602 -6.39 -23.56 -28.78
CA LEU A 602 -5.87 -22.23 -28.50
C LEU A 602 -6.94 -21.46 -27.71
N LEU A 603 -6.59 -20.96 -26.52
CA LEU A 603 -7.56 -20.34 -25.62
C LEU A 603 -7.36 -18.82 -25.55
N SER A 604 -8.38 -18.03 -25.90
CA SER A 604 -8.32 -16.56 -25.69
C SER A 604 -8.40 -16.16 -24.20
N LYS A 605 -8.90 -17.06 -23.35
CA LYS A 605 -8.97 -16.93 -21.89
C LYS A 605 -8.42 -18.20 -21.23
N SER A 606 -8.38 -18.26 -19.90
CA SER A 606 -7.92 -19.48 -19.20
C SER A 606 -8.91 -20.65 -19.24
N GLN A 607 -10.16 -20.44 -19.64
CA GLN A 607 -11.23 -21.44 -19.61
C GLN A 607 -11.95 -21.56 -20.96
N MET A 608 -12.55 -22.72 -21.23
CA MET A 608 -13.25 -23.03 -22.50
C MET A 608 -14.59 -22.30 -22.68
N ASN A 609 -15.06 -21.57 -21.66
CA ASN A 609 -16.19 -20.65 -21.82
C ASN A 609 -15.76 -19.33 -22.51
N GLY A 610 -14.46 -19.08 -22.64
CA GLY A 610 -13.92 -18.05 -23.51
C GLY A 610 -13.80 -18.53 -24.95
N ALA A 611 -13.62 -17.59 -25.87
CA ALA A 611 -13.44 -17.91 -27.28
C ALA A 611 -12.20 -18.80 -27.46
N HIS A 612 -12.32 -19.89 -28.19
CA HIS A 612 -11.23 -20.82 -28.43
C HIS A 612 -11.27 -21.35 -29.86
N LYS A 613 -10.09 -21.69 -30.36
CA LYS A 613 -9.90 -22.28 -31.70
C LYS A 613 -9.31 -23.66 -31.54
N GLU A 614 -9.69 -24.59 -32.40
CA GLU A 614 -9.07 -25.90 -32.45
C GLU A 614 -7.88 -25.83 -33.41
N LEU A 615 -6.68 -26.21 -32.94
CA LEU A 615 -5.39 -25.90 -33.58
C LEU A 615 -5.29 -26.42 -35.01
N PHE A 616 -5.71 -27.66 -35.27
CA PHE A 616 -5.50 -28.31 -36.57
C PHE A 616 -6.47 -27.81 -37.63
N SER A 617 -7.74 -27.64 -37.27
CA SER A 617 -8.74 -27.04 -38.15
C SER A 617 -8.45 -25.56 -38.43
N TRP A 618 -7.90 -24.83 -37.45
CA TRP A 618 -7.47 -23.44 -37.63
C TRP A 618 -6.27 -23.32 -38.57
N ASP A 619 -5.24 -24.15 -38.39
CA ASP A 619 -4.08 -24.21 -39.31
C ASP A 619 -4.52 -24.55 -40.73
N LEU A 620 -5.41 -25.55 -40.87
CA LEU A 620 -5.95 -25.94 -42.17
C LEU A 620 -6.74 -24.80 -42.83
N PHE A 621 -7.57 -24.10 -42.06
CA PHE A 621 -8.33 -22.94 -42.54
C PHE A 621 -7.40 -21.87 -43.11
N ARG A 622 -6.44 -21.40 -42.32
CA ARG A 622 -5.51 -20.34 -42.71
C ARG A 622 -4.67 -20.71 -43.93
N LYS A 623 -4.15 -21.94 -43.98
CA LYS A 623 -3.23 -22.36 -45.06
C LYS A 623 -3.92 -22.61 -46.39
N LYS A 624 -5.22 -22.95 -46.40
CA LYS A 624 -5.88 -23.47 -47.60
C LYS A 624 -7.21 -22.80 -47.96
N TYR A 625 -7.89 -22.20 -46.99
CA TYR A 625 -9.29 -21.87 -47.12
C TYR A 625 -9.64 -20.41 -46.81
N GLU A 626 -8.82 -19.65 -46.08
CA GLU A 626 -9.15 -18.29 -45.58
C GLU A 626 -9.66 -17.31 -46.65
N ASP A 627 -9.21 -17.46 -47.90
CA ASP A 627 -9.63 -16.64 -49.05
C ASP A 627 -10.36 -17.44 -50.15
N SER A 628 -10.77 -18.68 -49.86
CA SER A 628 -11.36 -19.59 -50.85
C SER A 628 -12.88 -19.44 -50.94
N THR A 629 -13.41 -19.50 -52.17
CA THR A 629 -14.85 -19.46 -52.43
C THR A 629 -15.34 -20.75 -53.05
N TYR A 630 -16.50 -21.24 -52.58
CA TYR A 630 -17.09 -22.49 -53.06
C TYR A 630 -18.57 -22.29 -53.45
N PRO A 631 -18.87 -21.73 -54.65
CA PRO A 631 -20.24 -21.67 -55.14
C PRO A 631 -20.86 -23.08 -55.16
N PRO A 632 -22.09 -23.28 -54.66
CA PRO A 632 -23.16 -22.29 -54.54
C PRO A 632 -23.28 -21.61 -53.17
N PHE A 633 -22.34 -21.83 -52.25
CA PHE A 633 -22.24 -21.10 -50.97
C PHE A 633 -21.79 -19.66 -51.25
N THR A 634 -22.48 -18.70 -50.63
CA THR A 634 -22.37 -17.28 -51.01
C THR A 634 -21.48 -16.45 -50.09
N ASN A 635 -21.21 -16.93 -48.87
CA ASN A 635 -20.45 -16.19 -47.85
C ASN A 635 -19.00 -16.69 -47.68
N GLY A 636 -18.43 -17.31 -48.72
CA GLY A 636 -17.11 -17.93 -48.64
C GLY A 636 -17.03 -19.02 -47.56
N ILE A 637 -15.82 -19.46 -47.24
CA ILE A 637 -15.55 -20.27 -46.06
C ILE A 637 -14.94 -19.38 -44.97
N TRP A 638 -15.42 -19.50 -43.74
CA TRP A 638 -14.90 -18.73 -42.61
C TRP A 638 -14.68 -19.65 -41.40
N TYR A 639 -13.93 -19.18 -40.40
CA TYR A 639 -13.68 -19.97 -39.19
C TYR A 639 -14.51 -19.49 -38.02
N TRP A 640 -15.24 -20.41 -37.40
CA TRP A 640 -16.03 -20.17 -36.21
C TRP A 640 -15.26 -20.56 -34.95
N PRO A 641 -14.76 -19.59 -34.16
CA PRO A 641 -14.29 -19.87 -32.81
C PRO A 641 -15.49 -20.16 -31.90
N SER A 642 -15.36 -21.14 -31.01
CA SER A 642 -16.42 -21.48 -30.07
C SER A 642 -16.22 -20.77 -28.73
N THR A 643 -17.31 -20.50 -28.01
CA THR A 643 -17.33 -20.05 -26.61
C THR A 643 -18.10 -21.02 -25.72
N SER A 644 -18.45 -22.20 -26.22
CA SER A 644 -19.34 -23.17 -25.58
C SER A 644 -18.77 -24.60 -25.68
N PHE A 645 -19.61 -25.60 -25.41
CA PHE A 645 -19.28 -27.01 -25.62
C PHE A 645 -19.25 -27.43 -27.09
N ASP A 646 -19.81 -26.61 -27.98
CA ASP A 646 -19.79 -26.89 -29.40
C ASP A 646 -18.37 -26.75 -29.94
N PRO A 647 -17.87 -27.68 -30.76
CA PRO A 647 -16.51 -27.61 -31.26
C PRO A 647 -16.31 -26.46 -32.27
N PRO A 648 -15.22 -25.69 -32.19
CA PRO A 648 -14.80 -24.77 -33.25
C PRO A 648 -14.68 -25.48 -34.60
N CYS A 649 -14.97 -24.77 -35.70
CA CYS A 649 -14.98 -25.36 -37.03
C CYS A 649 -14.75 -24.34 -38.15
N MET A 650 -14.43 -24.84 -39.33
CA MET A 650 -14.61 -24.07 -40.57
C MET A 650 -16.07 -24.21 -41.02
N VAL A 651 -16.63 -23.14 -41.57
CA VAL A 651 -18.03 -23.08 -41.98
C VAL A 651 -18.10 -22.63 -43.43
N LEU A 652 -18.65 -23.48 -44.31
CA LEU A 652 -19.14 -23.05 -45.62
C LEU A 652 -20.59 -22.62 -45.45
N ASP A 653 -20.85 -21.35 -45.73
CA ASP A 653 -22.10 -20.73 -45.29
C ASP A 653 -23.00 -20.26 -46.44
N THR A 654 -24.30 -20.33 -46.16
CA THR A 654 -25.36 -19.73 -46.95
C THR A 654 -25.47 -20.33 -48.36
N TYR A 655 -25.91 -21.59 -48.41
CA TYR A 655 -26.54 -22.18 -49.59
C TYR A 655 -28.06 -22.04 -49.49
N ASN A 656 -28.64 -21.26 -50.40
CA ASN A 656 -30.09 -21.03 -50.46
C ASN A 656 -30.77 -22.00 -51.45
N TYR A 657 -31.74 -22.78 -50.96
CA TYR A 657 -32.55 -23.69 -51.78
C TYR A 657 -34.01 -23.73 -51.30
N TYR A 658 -34.94 -23.28 -52.15
CA TYR A 658 -36.38 -23.14 -51.87
C TYR A 658 -36.70 -22.39 -50.56
N GLY A 659 -36.00 -21.28 -50.33
CA GLY A 659 -36.22 -20.42 -49.16
C GLY A 659 -35.66 -20.98 -47.84
N ARG A 660 -34.86 -22.05 -47.89
CA ARG A 660 -34.11 -22.58 -46.75
C ARG A 660 -32.62 -22.33 -46.93
N GLU A 661 -31.95 -22.01 -45.84
CA GLU A 661 -30.51 -21.78 -45.80
C GLU A 661 -29.79 -22.97 -45.18
N TYR A 662 -28.77 -23.45 -45.87
CA TYR A 662 -27.96 -24.58 -45.45
C TYR A 662 -26.49 -24.18 -45.30
N ALA A 663 -25.79 -24.88 -44.41
CA ALA A 663 -24.37 -24.70 -44.15
C ALA A 663 -23.68 -26.06 -43.95
N ILE A 664 -22.35 -26.04 -44.07
CA ILE A 664 -21.47 -27.18 -43.77
C ILE A 664 -20.47 -26.74 -42.72
N ASP A 665 -20.45 -27.46 -41.60
CA ASP A 665 -19.38 -27.33 -40.60
C ASP A 665 -18.34 -28.43 -40.82
N ILE A 666 -17.06 -28.06 -40.74
CA ILE A 666 -15.91 -28.97 -40.85
C ILE A 666 -15.14 -28.94 -39.54
N TYR A 667 -15.20 -30.02 -38.78
CA TYR A 667 -14.53 -30.16 -37.47
C TYR A 667 -13.30 -31.05 -37.59
N HIS A 668 -12.27 -30.76 -36.80
CA HIS A 668 -11.24 -31.75 -36.51
C HIS A 668 -11.78 -32.76 -35.49
N GLU A 669 -11.62 -34.05 -35.77
CA GLU A 669 -12.15 -35.11 -34.90
C GLU A 669 -11.04 -35.92 -34.22
N THR A 670 -10.03 -36.32 -34.99
CA THR A 670 -8.81 -36.98 -34.51
C THR A 670 -7.62 -36.53 -35.36
N LYS A 671 -6.39 -36.85 -34.93
CA LYS A 671 -5.11 -36.40 -35.54
C LYS A 671 -5.05 -36.36 -37.08
N HIS A 672 -5.78 -37.22 -37.77
CA HIS A 672 -5.80 -37.27 -39.25
C HIS A 672 -7.19 -37.12 -39.87
N THR A 673 -8.25 -37.12 -39.06
CA THR A 673 -9.63 -37.17 -39.56
C THR A 673 -10.42 -35.93 -39.21
N TYR A 674 -11.23 -35.50 -40.16
CA TYR A 674 -12.16 -34.40 -40.07
C TYR A 674 -13.57 -34.92 -40.28
N LYS A 675 -14.54 -34.21 -39.72
CA LYS A 675 -15.95 -34.51 -39.86
C LYS A 675 -16.66 -33.35 -40.48
N LEU A 676 -17.37 -33.60 -41.58
CA LEU A 676 -18.26 -32.64 -42.21
C LEU A 676 -19.66 -32.89 -41.69
N ARG A 677 -20.40 -31.83 -41.37
CA ARG A 677 -21.82 -31.89 -41.02
C ARG A 677 -22.59 -30.91 -41.90
N PHE A 678 -23.54 -31.43 -42.68
CA PHE A 678 -24.46 -30.61 -43.44
C PHE A 678 -25.75 -30.38 -42.64
N TYR A 679 -26.23 -29.14 -42.56
CA TYR A 679 -27.43 -28.82 -41.79
C TYR A 679 -28.20 -27.63 -42.37
N ASP A 680 -29.49 -27.60 -42.02
CA ASP A 680 -30.39 -26.46 -42.24
C ASP A 680 -30.23 -25.47 -41.06
N ARG A 681 -30.04 -24.18 -41.36
CA ARG A 681 -29.77 -23.14 -40.35
C ARG A 681 -30.94 -22.89 -39.39
N GLU A 682 -32.18 -23.15 -39.80
CA GLU A 682 -33.35 -22.91 -38.95
C GLU A 682 -33.70 -24.14 -38.11
N CYS A 683 -33.72 -25.33 -38.72
CA CYS A 683 -34.28 -26.53 -38.09
C CYS A 683 -33.26 -27.68 -37.90
N ASN A 684 -32.00 -27.47 -38.27
CA ASN A 684 -30.90 -28.45 -38.22
C ASN A 684 -31.14 -29.74 -39.04
N LYS A 685 -32.24 -29.81 -39.80
CA LYS A 685 -32.64 -30.99 -40.57
C LYS A 685 -32.83 -30.64 -42.04
N PRO A 686 -32.03 -31.24 -42.94
CA PRO A 686 -32.20 -31.01 -44.36
C PRO A 686 -33.59 -31.43 -44.87
N SER A 687 -34.04 -30.78 -45.96
CA SER A 687 -35.25 -31.24 -46.65
C SER A 687 -35.05 -32.64 -47.25
N ALA A 688 -36.14 -33.40 -47.45
CA ALA A 688 -36.07 -34.77 -47.95
C ALA A 688 -35.25 -34.90 -49.26
N LYS A 689 -35.34 -33.91 -50.16
CA LYS A 689 -34.58 -33.92 -51.42
C LYS A 689 -33.08 -33.72 -51.20
N ILE A 690 -32.69 -32.83 -50.28
CA ILE A 690 -31.29 -32.64 -49.91
C ILE A 690 -30.78 -33.88 -49.16
N GLN A 691 -31.61 -34.50 -48.34
CA GLN A 691 -31.22 -35.70 -47.59
C GLN A 691 -30.93 -36.90 -48.51
N GLU A 692 -31.76 -37.14 -49.52
CA GLU A 692 -31.50 -38.16 -50.55
C GLU A 692 -30.15 -37.92 -51.27
N MET A 693 -29.82 -36.65 -51.53
CA MET A 693 -28.54 -36.27 -52.15
C MET A 693 -27.35 -36.47 -51.21
N LEU A 694 -27.49 -36.11 -49.93
CA LEU A 694 -26.45 -36.32 -48.93
C LEU A 694 -26.12 -37.81 -48.78
N GLU A 695 -27.14 -38.68 -48.79
CA GLU A 695 -26.96 -40.14 -48.78
C GLU A 695 -26.15 -40.63 -50.00
N GLN A 696 -26.41 -40.07 -51.20
CA GLN A 696 -25.64 -40.38 -52.41
C GLN A 696 -24.17 -39.92 -52.33
N LEU A 697 -23.92 -38.81 -51.62
CA LEU A 697 -22.57 -38.26 -51.38
C LEU A 697 -21.81 -38.98 -50.25
N GLY A 698 -22.44 -39.97 -49.61
CA GLY A 698 -21.86 -40.80 -48.55
C GLY A 698 -22.03 -40.26 -47.13
N PHE A 699 -22.93 -39.29 -46.91
CA PHE A 699 -23.27 -38.84 -45.57
C PHE A 699 -24.16 -39.86 -44.85
N ASP A 700 -24.00 -39.96 -43.54
CA ASP A 700 -24.82 -40.78 -42.67
C ASP A 700 -26.20 -40.16 -42.38
N LYS A 701 -27.02 -40.86 -41.60
CA LYS A 701 -28.38 -40.43 -41.21
C LYS A 701 -28.40 -39.17 -40.33
N GLU A 702 -27.27 -38.80 -39.72
CA GLU A 702 -27.10 -37.58 -38.95
C GLU A 702 -26.52 -36.43 -39.80
N ASN A 703 -26.46 -36.63 -41.13
CA ASN A 703 -25.90 -35.71 -42.12
C ASN A 703 -24.41 -35.44 -41.87
N ARG A 704 -23.65 -36.48 -41.51
CA ARG A 704 -22.21 -36.39 -41.27
C ARG A 704 -21.41 -37.32 -42.17
N ILE A 705 -20.18 -36.92 -42.49
CA ILE A 705 -19.19 -37.76 -43.16
C ILE A 705 -17.82 -37.53 -42.54
N GLN A 706 -17.05 -38.60 -42.35
CA GLN A 706 -15.69 -38.55 -41.82
C GLN A 706 -14.70 -38.72 -42.97
N LEU A 707 -13.68 -37.85 -43.02
CA LEU A 707 -12.72 -37.74 -44.12
C LEU A 707 -11.30 -37.59 -43.57
N GLN A 708 -10.30 -38.02 -44.33
CA GLN A 708 -8.91 -37.67 -44.08
C GLN A 708 -8.63 -36.22 -44.51
N LYS A 709 -7.61 -35.58 -43.92
CA LYS A 709 -7.22 -34.18 -44.21
C LYS A 709 -7.12 -33.87 -45.72
N ASN A 710 -6.57 -34.79 -46.51
CA ASN A 710 -6.35 -34.63 -47.95
C ASN A 710 -7.63 -34.82 -48.80
N GLU A 711 -8.69 -35.43 -48.26
CA GLU A 711 -9.94 -35.71 -48.98
C GLU A 711 -10.97 -34.58 -48.86
N ILE A 712 -10.77 -33.66 -47.91
CA ILE A 712 -11.74 -32.60 -47.57
C ILE A 712 -12.06 -31.73 -48.77
N GLU A 713 -11.04 -31.25 -49.49
CA GLU A 713 -11.25 -30.30 -50.60
C GLU A 713 -11.99 -30.94 -51.77
N GLU A 714 -11.58 -32.15 -52.18
CA GLU A 714 -12.25 -32.90 -53.24
C GLU A 714 -13.72 -33.13 -52.89
N LYS A 715 -14.00 -33.52 -51.63
CA LYS A 715 -15.37 -33.72 -51.17
C LYS A 715 -16.18 -32.41 -51.14
N ILE A 716 -15.57 -31.29 -50.74
CA ILE A 716 -16.23 -29.97 -50.79
C ILE A 716 -16.61 -29.62 -52.24
N ILE A 717 -15.68 -29.82 -53.19
CA ILE A 717 -15.93 -29.54 -54.61
C ILE A 717 -17.07 -30.42 -55.14
N GLU A 718 -17.04 -31.72 -54.86
CA GLU A 718 -18.09 -32.67 -55.25
C GLU A 718 -19.46 -32.23 -54.71
N ILE A 719 -19.55 -31.87 -53.42
CA ILE A 719 -20.79 -31.37 -52.81
C ILE A 719 -21.26 -30.10 -53.54
N CYS A 720 -20.36 -29.16 -53.81
CA CYS A 720 -20.68 -27.90 -54.48
C CYS A 720 -21.18 -28.10 -55.92
N GLU A 721 -20.61 -29.03 -56.66
CA GLU A 721 -21.05 -29.37 -58.01
C GLU A 721 -22.47 -29.94 -58.01
N VAL A 722 -22.75 -30.88 -57.11
CA VAL A 722 -24.08 -31.50 -57.00
C VAL A 722 -25.13 -30.47 -56.54
N LEU A 723 -24.82 -29.63 -55.55
CA LEU A 723 -25.72 -28.56 -55.10
C LEU A 723 -25.98 -27.52 -56.20
N SER A 724 -24.98 -27.19 -57.01
CA SER A 724 -25.14 -26.25 -58.12
C SER A 724 -26.08 -26.76 -59.21
N GLN A 725 -26.17 -28.08 -59.40
CA GLN A 725 -27.10 -28.69 -60.35
C GLN A 725 -28.56 -28.63 -59.86
N LEU A 726 -28.79 -28.67 -58.55
CA LEU A 726 -30.13 -28.54 -57.96
C LEU A 726 -30.75 -27.15 -58.16
N LYS A 727 -29.94 -26.09 -58.30
CA LYS A 727 -30.41 -24.73 -58.59
C LYS A 727 -30.99 -24.54 -60.00
N LYS A 728 -30.82 -25.51 -60.91
CA LYS A 728 -31.27 -25.41 -62.32
C LYS A 728 -32.62 -26.10 -62.62
N GLY A 729 -33.37 -26.53 -61.58
CA GLY A 729 -34.66 -27.21 -61.70
C GLY A 729 -35.86 -26.32 -61.47
#